data_AF-A0A9R0YXA9-F1
#
_entry.id   AF-A0A9R0YXA9-F1
#
_cell.length_a   1.000
_cell.length_b   1.000
_cell.length_c   1.000
_cell.angle_alpha   90.00
_cell.angle_beta   90.00
_cell.angle_gamma   90.00
#
_symmetry.space_group_name_H-M   'P 1'
#
loop_
_entity.id
_entity.type
_entity.pdbx_description
1 polymer ?
#
loop_
_entity_poly.entity_id
_entity_poly.type
_entity_poly.pdbx_seq_one_letter_code
_entity_poly.pdbx_strand_id
1 'polypeptide(L)'
;MGITRAHIVKNDSLEDRLGDYVGGKPRRASLGAASKHSSRLVAALTCLQLAFAIYATFLLYYMSPAVDLRAKPDFAWATRIAQRWKQTIMSDGGGDPLLSPLQVCEHESIEFEQKKSTDALMIRLKRELYDDVLAFQRRSFAAETLPELLRMRSRWPSSPPSDEAGRPRVTVILNHFKRRTLCAQLDTLRRQTLPFHRAWVLAFGSPNEASLRRIVESYNDSRVSFVASGYDFKYYGRFQMALQAESDFVYVLDDDMIPGTRMLEILCHVAGTDKYRNAVLGSIGRILPFRAKDFTFPSYRKFRSTPFTFMTGEDLHLSYQLQKYMGAGSFVLPVDPKDKETWGDSEHRLAYVSETTVIFKDIVTVRDEQWWRALTSGYVTQWAAMNPQKVDALFYAHSLGEVRALAPLLEKFRTTAGRKAYLVVSGGGHCPCEEAAAVLKWPKVVCKERRFKVFDLALGALSGPSHSEVPVLQAVYSSMRGLVRMHNPSVIVAVADVDGKVKDALRMAAEAAVNQTALVLLPRKTIPKVLWMATLRPASLPNWNKMRISVNIITQTRAGSLGRLLSSLKNAYYLGDEVPISFNMDSKVDAATLNAVNAFAWPHGGKTLRRRIIQGGLIRAVSESWYPASDDDYGLLLEDDIEVSPYYYLWVKYALLAYRYDPTVSLPELSSISLYTPRLVEVTKERPRWNATAFFGATKHGANTPYLHQLPCSWGAVFFPKHWREFYAYMAARFTEDAKTNPVQIPRSRTNGWQASWKKFLIDMMYLRGYVSLYPNFPNQTSFSTNHMEPGAHISAKDNKLKHDKGDFEVPLVADDFAPLLPAGKMPPASKLPVLNLFNQPVSIKGLKAAGAKLRQDVLSCVATQLVSVDHVTGLPKNCTAF
;
A
#
# COMPACT_ATOMS: atom_id res chain seq x y z
N MET A 1 3.44 38.55 36.63
CA MET A 1 2.74 39.76 37.12
C MET A 1 1.26 39.44 37.29
N GLY A 2 0.73 39.75 38.48
CA GLY A 2 -0.66 40.11 38.85
C GLY A 2 -1.92 39.56 38.15
N ILE A 3 -2.65 38.69 38.87
CA ILE A 3 -4.04 38.80 39.41
C ILE A 3 -5.20 39.33 38.51
N THR A 4 -6.28 38.53 38.39
CA THR A 4 -7.70 38.73 38.87
C THR A 4 -8.58 37.52 38.49
N ARG A 5 -9.18 36.74 39.43
CA ARG A 5 -10.59 36.73 39.99
C ARG A 5 -11.71 36.78 38.92
N ALA A 6 -12.86 36.09 38.96
CA ALA A 6 -13.58 35.12 39.83
C ALA A 6 -14.72 34.51 38.95
N HIS A 7 -15.26 33.30 39.16
CA HIS A 7 -16.45 33.01 39.97
C HIS A 7 -16.87 31.53 39.75
N ILE A 8 -17.09 30.74 40.81
CA ILE A 8 -18.06 29.62 40.82
C ILE A 8 -18.73 29.61 42.21
N VAL A 9 -20.06 29.50 42.16
CA VAL A 9 -21.03 29.58 43.26
C VAL A 9 -21.14 28.24 44.02
N LYS A 10 -21.24 28.33 45.35
CA LYS A 10 -21.56 27.27 46.32
C LYS A 10 -23.07 26.99 46.34
N ASN A 11 -23.45 25.75 46.63
CA ASN A 11 -24.75 25.40 47.18
C ASN A 11 -24.52 24.66 48.52
N ASP A 12 -25.24 25.08 49.55
CA ASP A 12 -25.09 24.72 50.97
C ASP A 12 -26.10 23.65 51.42
N SER A 13 -25.87 23.20 52.66
CA SER A 13 -26.81 22.64 53.65
C SER A 13 -26.91 21.10 53.67
N LEU A 14 -26.85 20.41 54.82
CA LEU A 14 -27.44 20.71 56.12
C LEU A 14 -26.63 20.14 57.29
N GLU A 15 -26.38 20.97 58.29
CA GLU A 15 -26.38 20.64 59.72
C GLU A 15 -27.00 21.85 60.42
N ASP A 16 -28.07 21.65 61.21
CA ASP A 16 -28.21 22.11 62.60
C ASP A 16 -29.69 22.09 63.04
N ARG A 17 -29.93 21.55 64.26
CA ARG A 17 -31.03 21.85 65.20
C ARG A 17 -31.04 20.81 66.33
N LEU A 18 -30.55 21.21 67.51
CA LEU A 18 -31.34 21.33 68.75
C LEU A 18 -30.40 21.55 69.96
N GLY A 19 -30.64 22.65 70.67
CA GLY A 19 -29.97 23.03 71.93
C GLY A 19 -30.84 22.86 73.17
N ASP A 20 -30.13 22.86 74.31
CA ASP A 20 -30.44 23.26 75.69
C ASP A 20 -31.69 22.72 76.45
N TYR A 21 -31.47 22.00 77.56
CA TYR A 21 -31.52 22.51 78.96
C TYR A 21 -31.43 21.35 79.98
N VAL A 22 -31.06 21.70 81.23
CA VAL A 22 -31.05 20.95 82.51
C VAL A 22 -29.66 20.48 83.03
N GLY A 23 -28.95 21.44 83.62
CA GLY A 23 -28.47 21.51 85.01
C GLY A 23 -27.96 20.27 85.78
N GLY A 24 -26.75 20.41 86.36
CA GLY A 24 -26.52 20.02 87.76
C GLY A 24 -25.20 19.34 88.20
N LYS A 25 -24.10 20.11 88.32
CA LYS A 25 -23.12 20.15 89.46
C LYS A 25 -22.32 18.87 89.89
N PRO A 26 -21.22 19.00 90.69
CA PRO A 26 -19.87 18.58 90.24
C PRO A 26 -19.09 17.68 91.25
N ARG A 27 -17.88 17.20 90.89
CA ARG A 27 -16.76 16.90 91.84
C ARG A 27 -15.45 16.62 91.09
N ARG A 28 -14.39 17.41 91.35
CA ARG A 28 -13.16 17.11 92.16
C ARG A 28 -12.37 15.91 91.61
N ALA A 29 -11.05 15.90 91.43
CA ALA A 29 -9.88 16.71 91.80
C ALA A 29 -8.78 16.36 90.74
N SER A 30 -7.52 16.82 90.70
CA SER A 30 -6.60 17.50 91.60
C SER A 30 -5.44 18.07 90.76
N LEU A 31 -4.90 19.21 91.20
CA LEU A 31 -3.63 19.80 90.78
C LEU A 31 -2.41 18.94 91.16
N GLY A 32 -1.28 19.18 90.47
CA GLY A 32 0.08 18.82 90.92
C GLY A 32 0.97 18.39 89.76
N ALA A 33 1.48 19.30 88.92
CA ALA A 33 2.72 20.06 89.09
C ALA A 33 4.04 19.24 88.94
N ALA A 34 4.71 19.53 87.82
CA ALA A 34 6.15 19.74 87.65
C ALA A 34 7.15 18.55 87.64
N SER A 35 7.57 18.20 86.42
CA SER A 35 8.89 18.54 85.84
C SER A 35 9.69 17.38 85.23
N LYS A 36 10.40 17.75 84.15
CA LYS A 36 11.54 17.09 83.47
C LYS A 36 11.21 15.96 82.49
N HIS A 37 11.22 16.32 81.19
CA HIS A 37 12.05 15.67 80.15
C HIS A 37 11.78 16.31 78.75
N SER A 38 12.40 17.46 78.46
CA SER A 38 12.19 18.23 77.21
C SER A 38 13.33 18.15 76.18
N SER A 39 14.15 17.10 76.18
CA SER A 39 15.21 16.92 75.16
C SER A 39 15.12 15.60 74.39
N ARG A 40 14.65 14.52 75.02
CA ARG A 40 14.46 13.21 74.37
C ARG A 40 13.24 13.14 73.46
N LEU A 41 12.14 13.82 73.84
CA LEU A 41 10.92 13.86 73.02
C LEU A 41 11.14 14.70 71.76
N VAL A 42 11.88 15.80 71.87
CA VAL A 42 12.23 16.64 70.71
C VAL A 42 13.13 15.86 69.76
N ALA A 43 14.18 15.19 70.26
CA ALA A 43 15.05 14.35 69.42
C ALA A 43 14.29 13.19 68.75
N ALA A 44 13.37 12.53 69.47
CA ALA A 44 12.54 11.47 68.90
C ALA A 44 11.61 11.99 67.80
N LEU A 45 10.98 13.16 68.01
CA LEU A 45 10.11 13.79 67.01
C LEU A 45 10.90 14.29 65.80
N THR A 46 12.13 14.78 65.99
CA THR A 46 13.02 15.17 64.87
C THR A 46 13.48 13.96 64.07
N CYS A 47 13.82 12.84 64.72
CA CYS A 47 14.12 11.58 64.02
C CYS A 47 12.90 11.04 63.26
N LEU A 48 11.70 11.17 63.82
CA LEU A 48 10.46 10.73 63.18
C LEU A 48 10.11 11.63 61.98
N GLN A 49 10.31 12.95 62.10
CA GLN A 49 10.18 13.88 60.97
C GLN A 49 11.21 13.61 59.88
N LEU A 50 12.46 13.28 60.23
CA LEU A 50 13.48 12.92 59.25
C LEU A 50 13.14 11.60 58.54
N ALA A 51 12.65 10.60 59.27
CA ALA A 51 12.18 9.33 58.70
C ALA A 51 10.99 9.55 57.77
N PHE A 52 10.05 10.42 58.15
CA PHE A 52 8.89 10.77 57.32
C PHE A 52 9.31 11.57 56.08
N ALA A 53 10.27 12.47 56.20
CA ALA A 53 10.83 13.20 55.06
C ALA A 53 11.57 12.27 54.10
N ILE A 54 12.36 11.31 54.59
CA ILE A 54 13.03 10.28 53.77
C ILE A 54 11.99 9.41 53.06
N TYR A 55 10.97 8.96 53.78
CA TYR A 55 9.87 8.16 53.22
C TYR A 55 9.09 8.91 52.15
N ALA A 56 8.70 10.17 52.40
CA ALA A 56 8.00 11.01 51.44
C ALA A 56 8.86 11.32 50.21
N THR A 57 10.17 11.52 50.39
CA THR A 57 11.12 11.73 49.28
C THR A 57 11.25 10.47 48.43
N PHE A 58 11.32 9.29 49.05
CA PHE A 58 11.32 8.00 48.35
C PHE A 58 10.01 7.77 47.59
N LEU A 59 8.87 8.08 48.21
CA LEU A 59 7.56 7.94 47.60
C LEU A 59 7.40 8.88 46.40
N LEU A 60 7.81 10.14 46.52
CA LEU A 60 7.79 11.11 45.43
C LEU A 60 8.76 10.77 44.31
N TYR A 61 9.93 10.21 44.62
CA TYR A 61 10.87 9.69 43.63
C TYR A 61 10.28 8.52 42.83
N TYR A 62 9.53 7.62 43.49
CA TYR A 62 8.86 6.49 42.84
C TYR A 62 7.57 6.88 42.09
N MET A 63 6.92 7.99 42.46
CA MET A 63 5.69 8.47 41.83
C MET A 63 5.91 9.52 40.74
N SER A 64 7.15 9.95 40.48
CA SER A 64 7.47 10.95 39.45
C SER A 64 7.54 10.32 38.04
N PRO A 65 6.80 10.81 37.02
CA PRO A 65 6.70 10.14 35.71
C PRO A 65 7.88 10.37 34.75
N ALA A 66 9.00 10.94 35.19
CA ALA A 66 10.04 11.42 34.27
C ALA A 66 11.46 11.33 34.82
N VAL A 67 12.03 10.12 34.90
CA VAL A 67 13.49 9.92 34.84
C VAL A 67 13.80 8.57 34.17
N ASP A 68 14.43 8.64 33.00
CA ASP A 68 15.00 7.51 32.26
C ASP A 68 16.30 7.06 32.96
N LEU A 69 16.32 5.86 33.57
CA LEU A 69 17.51 5.31 34.23
C LEU A 69 17.69 3.82 33.93
N ARG A 70 18.66 3.53 33.06
CA ARG A 70 19.41 2.27 33.03
C ARG A 70 20.17 2.13 34.35
N ALA A 71 20.05 0.95 34.96
CA ALA A 71 20.55 0.53 36.28
C ALA A 71 19.65 0.91 37.48
N LYS A 72 18.79 -0.03 37.89
CA LYS A 72 18.13 -0.06 39.21
C LYS A 72 18.95 -0.92 40.20
N PRO A 73 18.95 -0.63 41.51
CA PRO A 73 19.61 -1.48 42.50
C PRO A 73 18.87 -2.79 42.74
N ASP A 74 19.61 -3.86 43.05
CA ASP A 74 19.08 -5.17 43.42
C ASP A 74 18.38 -5.13 44.79
N PHE A 75 17.09 -5.48 44.81
CA PHE A 75 16.26 -5.52 46.02
C PHE A 75 16.17 -6.91 46.67
N ALA A 76 17.02 -7.87 46.27
CA ALA A 76 17.09 -9.19 46.90
C ALA A 76 17.27 -9.12 48.43
N TRP A 77 17.87 -8.05 48.96
CA TRP A 77 18.02 -7.84 50.39
C TRP A 77 16.69 -7.53 51.10
N ALA A 78 15.79 -6.76 50.51
CA ALA A 78 14.49 -6.43 51.10
C ALA A 78 13.58 -7.66 51.17
N THR A 79 13.65 -8.52 50.14
CA THR A 79 12.95 -9.82 50.12
C THR A 79 13.53 -10.78 51.16
N ARG A 80 14.86 -10.79 51.38
CA ARG A 80 15.50 -11.59 52.45
C ARG A 80 15.14 -11.11 53.85
N ILE A 81 14.97 -9.80 54.06
CA ILE A 81 14.52 -9.25 55.34
C ILE A 81 13.05 -9.57 55.57
N ALA A 82 12.19 -9.43 54.56
CA ALA A 82 10.78 -9.81 54.66
C ALA A 82 10.61 -11.32 54.94
N GLN A 83 11.44 -12.17 54.34
CA GLN A 83 11.47 -13.61 54.64
C GLN A 83 11.98 -13.93 56.05
N ARG A 84 13.02 -13.23 56.52
CA ARG A 84 13.50 -13.36 57.91
C ARG A 84 12.45 -12.89 58.93
N TRP A 85 11.78 -11.77 58.67
CA TRP A 85 10.69 -11.27 59.53
C TRP A 85 9.48 -12.20 59.53
N LYS A 86 9.13 -12.79 58.38
CA LYS A 86 8.08 -13.83 58.29
C LYS A 86 8.46 -15.09 59.09
N GLN A 87 9.73 -15.51 59.07
CA GLN A 87 10.22 -16.61 59.90
C GLN A 87 10.27 -16.27 61.41
N THR A 88 10.47 -15.01 61.76
CA THR A 88 10.56 -14.59 63.18
C THR A 88 9.17 -14.39 63.80
N ILE A 89 8.17 -14.00 63.01
CA ILE A 89 6.78 -13.79 63.47
C ILE A 89 5.97 -15.10 63.49
N MET A 90 6.35 -16.12 62.72
CA MET A 90 5.66 -17.43 62.67
C MET A 90 6.19 -18.48 63.65
N SER A 91 6.91 -18.08 64.70
CA SER A 91 7.52 -18.99 65.67
C SER A 91 6.59 -19.48 66.80
N ASP A 92 5.27 -19.20 66.77
CA ASP A 92 4.38 -19.65 67.86
C ASP A 92 2.99 -20.13 67.41
N GLY A 93 2.92 -20.80 66.25
CA GLY A 93 1.73 -21.53 65.84
C GLY A 93 2.13 -22.69 64.95
N GLY A 94 1.81 -23.91 65.36
CA GLY A 94 2.19 -25.15 64.68
C GLY A 94 1.95 -25.09 63.17
N GLY A 95 3.03 -24.94 62.41
CA GLY A 95 3.01 -25.00 60.97
C GLY A 95 3.00 -26.45 60.52
N ASP A 96 2.04 -26.82 59.68
CA ASP A 96 2.11 -28.06 58.91
C ASP A 96 3.50 -28.18 58.26
N PRO A 97 4.12 -29.38 58.26
CA PRO A 97 5.44 -29.57 57.68
C PRO A 97 5.43 -29.14 56.21
N LEU A 98 6.49 -28.46 55.76
CA LEU A 98 6.71 -28.13 54.35
C LEU A 98 6.62 -29.42 53.53
N LEU A 99 5.48 -29.63 52.88
CA LEU A 99 5.24 -30.83 52.08
C LEU A 99 6.21 -30.82 50.89
N SER A 100 6.89 -31.94 50.67
CA SER A 100 7.76 -32.13 49.51
C SER A 100 6.93 -32.22 48.22
N PRO A 101 7.50 -31.91 47.04
CA PRO A 101 6.79 -32.11 45.77
C PRO A 101 6.20 -33.52 45.61
N LEU A 102 6.91 -34.55 46.07
CA LEU A 102 6.42 -35.95 46.06
C LEU A 102 5.11 -36.17 46.83
N GLN A 103 4.79 -35.31 47.81
CA GLN A 103 3.58 -35.40 48.62
C GLN A 103 2.41 -34.57 48.08
N VAL A 104 2.68 -33.55 47.23
CA VAL A 104 1.66 -32.64 46.68
C VAL A 104 1.40 -32.89 45.20
N CYS A 105 2.35 -33.53 44.50
CA CYS A 105 2.25 -33.77 43.07
C CYS A 105 1.22 -34.83 42.72
N GLU A 106 0.09 -34.37 42.21
CA GLU A 106 -0.91 -35.19 41.56
C GLU A 106 -0.46 -35.54 40.13
N HIS A 107 -0.75 -36.75 39.68
CA HIS A 107 -0.44 -37.23 38.33
C HIS A 107 -1.74 -37.50 37.58
N GLU A 108 -1.82 -37.04 36.33
CA GLU A 108 -2.96 -37.28 35.44
C GLU A 108 -2.71 -38.55 34.63
N SER A 109 -3.47 -39.63 34.89
CA SER A 109 -3.43 -40.86 34.08
C SER A 109 -4.34 -40.73 32.86
N ILE A 110 -3.85 -41.16 31.71
CA ILE A 110 -4.59 -41.07 30.44
C ILE A 110 -5.01 -42.48 30.04
N GLU A 111 -6.26 -42.84 30.31
CA GLU A 111 -6.77 -44.21 30.13
C GLU A 111 -7.29 -44.52 28.73
N PHE A 112 -7.14 -43.62 27.75
CA PHE A 112 -7.63 -43.85 26.38
C PHE A 112 -6.50 -43.88 25.35
N GLU A 113 -6.66 -44.74 24.35
CA GLU A 113 -5.77 -44.81 23.20
C GLU A 113 -6.12 -43.70 22.18
N GLN A 114 -5.10 -42.99 21.69
CA GLN A 114 -5.31 -41.93 20.70
C GLN A 114 -5.76 -42.55 19.37
N LYS A 115 -7.04 -42.39 19.03
CA LYS A 115 -7.62 -42.90 17.77
C LYS A 115 -6.97 -42.20 16.57
N LYS A 116 -6.07 -42.89 15.87
CA LYS A 116 -5.59 -42.48 14.54
C LYS A 116 -6.68 -42.78 13.52
N SER A 117 -6.90 -41.84 12.58
CA SER A 117 -7.80 -42.07 11.45
C SER A 117 -7.29 -43.27 10.64
N THR A 118 -8.13 -44.28 10.43
CA THR A 118 -7.83 -45.44 9.57
C THR A 118 -8.30 -45.24 8.12
N ASP A 119 -8.95 -44.11 7.82
CA ASP A 119 -9.43 -43.76 6.50
C ASP A 119 -8.28 -43.49 5.52
N ALA A 120 -8.05 -44.42 4.60
CA ALA A 120 -6.98 -44.35 3.61
C ALA A 120 -7.06 -43.10 2.70
N LEU A 121 -8.25 -42.65 2.33
CA LEU A 121 -8.42 -41.46 1.49
C LEU A 121 -8.00 -40.20 2.25
N MET A 122 -8.46 -40.07 3.50
CA MET A 122 -8.11 -38.91 4.32
C MET A 122 -6.62 -38.88 4.68
N ILE A 123 -6.01 -40.04 4.93
CA ILE A 123 -4.56 -40.14 5.15
C ILE A 123 -3.80 -39.69 3.90
N ARG A 124 -4.20 -40.19 2.72
CA ARG A 124 -3.58 -39.83 1.45
C ARG A 124 -3.65 -38.33 1.20
N LEU A 125 -4.84 -37.73 1.28
CA LEU A 125 -5.03 -36.28 1.05
C LEU A 125 -4.19 -35.43 2.00
N LYS A 126 -4.14 -35.78 3.29
CA LYS A 126 -3.34 -35.05 4.28
C LYS A 126 -1.84 -35.14 3.97
N ARG A 127 -1.37 -36.33 3.57
CA ARG A 127 0.03 -36.56 3.23
C ARG A 127 0.45 -35.82 1.97
N GLU A 128 -0.35 -35.91 0.91
CA GLU A 128 -0.09 -35.18 -0.35
C GLU A 128 -0.02 -33.66 -0.11
N LEU A 129 -0.95 -33.06 0.63
CA LEU A 129 -0.85 -31.62 0.93
C LEU A 129 0.36 -31.28 1.80
N TYR A 130 0.67 -32.12 2.80
CA TYR A 130 1.84 -31.88 3.64
C TYR A 130 3.12 -31.86 2.80
N ASP A 131 3.25 -32.82 1.88
CA ASP A 131 4.37 -32.89 0.95
C ASP A 131 4.41 -31.67 0.01
N ASP A 132 3.25 -31.20 -0.49
CA ASP A 132 3.15 -29.98 -1.30
C ASP A 132 3.58 -28.72 -0.52
N VAL A 133 3.14 -28.60 0.73
CA VAL A 133 3.51 -27.48 1.62
C VAL A 133 5.02 -27.49 1.87
N LEU A 134 5.60 -28.65 2.19
CA LEU A 134 7.05 -28.78 2.37
C LEU A 134 7.82 -28.44 1.10
N ALA A 135 7.37 -28.93 -0.06
CA ALA A 135 8.00 -28.63 -1.35
C ALA A 135 7.96 -27.13 -1.65
N PHE A 136 6.82 -26.46 -1.40
CA PHE A 136 6.70 -25.01 -1.54
C PHE A 136 7.61 -24.25 -0.55
N GLN A 137 7.65 -24.65 0.72
CA GLN A 137 8.47 -24.02 1.75
C GLN A 137 9.97 -24.10 1.44
N ARG A 138 10.45 -25.26 0.98
CA ARG A 138 11.84 -25.44 0.54
C ARG A 138 12.20 -24.51 -0.62
N ARG A 139 11.30 -24.35 -1.60
CA ARG A 139 11.51 -23.45 -2.76
C ARG A 139 11.42 -21.97 -2.41
N SER A 140 10.50 -21.58 -1.53
CA SER A 140 10.08 -20.18 -1.37
C SER A 140 10.79 -19.45 -0.22
N PHE A 141 11.15 -20.17 0.85
CA PHE A 141 11.77 -19.57 2.04
C PHE A 141 12.94 -20.38 2.59
N ALA A 142 13.43 -21.39 1.84
CA ALA A 142 14.52 -22.28 2.25
C ALA A 142 14.34 -22.81 3.67
N ALA A 143 13.21 -23.48 3.93
CA ALA A 143 12.90 -23.99 5.27
C ALA A 143 13.95 -24.99 5.75
N GLU A 144 14.60 -24.66 6.87
CA GLU A 144 15.68 -25.42 7.47
C GLU A 144 15.18 -26.60 8.31
N THR A 145 15.98 -27.66 8.35
CA THR A 145 15.89 -28.75 9.33
C THR A 145 16.39 -28.28 10.70
N LEU A 146 16.06 -29.00 11.78
CA LEU A 146 16.54 -28.65 13.12
C LEU A 146 18.08 -28.56 13.22
N PRO A 147 18.87 -29.51 12.66
CA PRO A 147 20.33 -29.38 12.66
C PRO A 147 20.85 -28.18 11.86
N GLU A 148 20.17 -27.80 10.77
CA GLU A 148 20.54 -26.59 10.00
C GLU A 148 20.24 -25.33 10.81
N LEU A 149 19.06 -25.25 11.45
CA LEU A 149 18.70 -24.15 12.35
C LEU A 149 19.73 -23.96 13.47
N LEU A 150 20.15 -25.05 14.12
CA LEU A 150 21.13 -25.02 15.22
C LEU A 150 22.56 -24.69 14.78
N ARG A 151 22.86 -24.74 13.48
CA ARG A 151 24.13 -24.30 12.89
C ARG A 151 24.09 -22.84 12.44
N MET A 152 22.92 -22.23 12.35
CA MET A 152 22.81 -20.84 11.95
C MET A 152 23.51 -19.93 12.96
N ARG A 153 24.11 -18.85 12.46
CA ARG A 153 24.68 -17.83 13.33
C ARG A 153 23.54 -17.20 14.14
N SER A 154 23.68 -17.26 15.46
CA SER A 154 22.72 -16.71 16.41
C SER A 154 23.42 -15.81 17.42
N ARG A 155 22.70 -14.79 17.90
CA ARG A 155 23.08 -14.03 19.08
C ARG A 155 23.21 -14.92 20.33
N TRP A 156 22.44 -16.01 20.38
CA TRP A 156 22.39 -16.96 21.49
C TRP A 156 22.83 -18.34 20.99
N PRO A 157 24.13 -18.68 21.06
CA PRO A 157 24.61 -19.98 20.56
C PRO A 157 23.94 -21.15 21.31
N SER A 158 23.80 -22.28 20.63
CA SER A 158 23.19 -23.51 21.17
C SER A 158 24.03 -24.13 22.29
N SER A 159 25.32 -23.81 22.36
CA SER A 159 26.16 -24.07 23.53
C SER A 159 26.11 -22.87 24.47
N PRO A 160 25.64 -23.03 25.73
CA PRO A 160 25.46 -21.90 26.64
C PRO A 160 26.81 -21.23 26.93
N PRO A 161 26.90 -19.88 26.88
CA PRO A 161 28.08 -19.19 27.36
C PRO A 161 28.28 -19.50 28.86
N SER A 162 29.56 -19.62 29.24
CA SER A 162 29.96 -19.82 30.64
C SER A 162 29.59 -18.64 31.54
N ASP A 163 29.37 -17.46 30.95
CA ASP A 163 29.05 -16.21 31.65
C ASP A 163 27.53 -15.95 31.68
N GLU A 164 26.98 -15.66 32.87
CA GLU A 164 25.55 -15.43 33.09
C GLU A 164 25.03 -14.17 32.36
N ALA A 165 25.88 -13.15 32.18
CA ALA A 165 25.53 -11.91 31.49
C ALA A 165 25.23 -12.11 29.98
N GLY A 166 25.69 -13.21 29.40
CA GLY A 166 25.55 -13.55 27.98
C GLY A 166 24.40 -14.49 27.64
N ARG A 167 23.52 -14.84 28.60
CA ARG A 167 22.40 -15.77 28.38
C ARG A 167 21.08 -15.04 28.08
N PRO A 168 20.22 -15.58 27.19
CA PRO A 168 18.89 -15.02 26.96
C PRO A 168 18.01 -15.21 28.21
N ARG A 169 17.33 -14.15 28.63
CA ARG A 169 16.36 -14.22 29.74
C ARG A 169 14.99 -14.62 29.19
N VAL A 170 14.42 -15.69 29.73
CA VAL A 170 13.09 -16.17 29.35
C VAL A 170 12.16 -16.15 30.56
N THR A 171 11.04 -15.44 30.43
CA THR A 171 9.92 -15.56 31.38
C THR A 171 8.96 -16.62 30.86
N VAL A 172 8.75 -17.68 31.63
CA VAL A 172 7.80 -18.75 31.32
C VAL A 172 6.45 -18.44 31.96
N ILE A 173 5.37 -18.56 31.21
CA ILE A 173 4.01 -18.37 31.72
C ILE A 173 3.28 -19.71 31.60
N LEU A 174 2.90 -20.27 32.75
CA LEU A 174 2.15 -21.52 32.86
C LEU A 174 0.69 -21.18 33.20
N ASN A 175 -0.21 -21.35 32.24
CA ASN A 175 -1.62 -21.00 32.44
C ASN A 175 -2.44 -22.23 32.87
N HIS A 176 -2.79 -22.33 34.15
CA HIS A 176 -3.51 -23.47 34.73
C HIS A 176 -4.97 -23.17 35.05
N PHE A 177 -5.85 -24.13 34.74
CA PHE A 177 -7.26 -24.04 35.14
C PHE A 177 -7.77 -25.27 35.88
N LYS A 178 -7.76 -26.46 35.26
CA LYS A 178 -8.33 -27.69 35.86
C LYS A 178 -7.39 -28.89 35.83
N ARG A 179 -6.28 -28.80 35.09
CA ARG A 179 -5.34 -29.92 34.89
C ARG A 179 -4.47 -30.16 36.11
N ARG A 180 -3.90 -31.38 36.18
CA ARG A 180 -3.02 -31.84 37.27
C ARG A 180 -1.60 -32.09 36.75
N THR A 181 -1.11 -31.19 35.90
CA THR A 181 0.15 -31.34 35.15
C THR A 181 1.26 -30.40 35.64
N LEU A 182 0.97 -29.52 36.59
CA LEU A 182 1.87 -28.45 37.02
C LEU A 182 3.23 -28.99 37.49
N CYS A 183 3.25 -30.10 38.24
CA CYS A 183 4.50 -30.72 38.68
C CYS A 183 5.38 -31.17 37.51
N ALA A 184 4.80 -31.85 36.53
CA ALA A 184 5.53 -32.30 35.34
C ALA A 184 6.11 -31.11 34.55
N GLN A 185 5.37 -29.99 34.46
CA GLN A 185 5.87 -28.77 33.85
C GLN A 185 7.03 -28.16 34.65
N LEU A 186 6.88 -27.97 35.97
CA LEU A 186 7.93 -27.40 36.82
C LEU A 186 9.19 -28.26 36.85
N ASP A 187 9.05 -29.58 36.95
CA ASP A 187 10.16 -30.53 36.91
C ASP A 187 10.94 -30.43 35.60
N THR A 188 10.24 -30.33 34.47
CA THR A 188 10.89 -30.28 33.17
C THR A 188 11.47 -28.90 32.86
N LEU A 189 10.86 -27.83 33.37
CA LEU A 189 11.44 -26.49 33.33
C LEU A 189 12.74 -26.39 34.13
N ARG A 190 12.83 -27.04 35.30
CA ARG A 190 14.06 -27.08 36.11
C ARG A 190 15.19 -27.86 35.44
N ARG A 191 14.86 -28.79 34.54
CA ARG A 191 15.80 -29.60 33.75
C ARG A 191 16.12 -29.01 32.38
N GLN A 192 15.67 -27.80 32.06
CA GLN A 192 16.01 -27.18 30.78
C GLN A 192 17.53 -26.99 30.64
N THR A 193 18.09 -27.32 29.48
CA THR A 193 19.51 -27.08 29.16
C THR A 193 19.86 -25.60 29.20
N LEU A 194 18.90 -24.74 28.80
CA LEU A 194 18.91 -23.31 29.07
C LEU A 194 17.97 -23.01 30.26
N PRO A 195 18.48 -22.58 31.43
CA PRO A 195 17.62 -22.27 32.57
C PRO A 195 16.71 -21.07 32.28
N PHE A 196 15.45 -21.15 32.70
CA PHE A 196 14.53 -20.01 32.64
C PHE A 196 14.91 -18.91 33.65
N HIS A 197 14.55 -17.66 33.33
CA HIS A 197 14.80 -16.50 34.19
C HIS A 197 13.72 -16.36 35.28
N ARG A 198 12.45 -16.42 34.89
CA ARG A 198 11.28 -16.44 35.79
C ARG A 198 10.22 -17.39 35.26
N ALA A 199 9.42 -17.94 36.15
CA ALA A 199 8.22 -18.69 35.79
C ALA A 199 7.01 -18.15 36.54
N TRP A 200 5.93 -17.84 35.84
CA TRP A 200 4.68 -17.36 36.43
C TRP A 200 3.59 -18.40 36.21
N VAL A 201 3.12 -18.97 37.31
CA VAL A 201 1.99 -19.91 37.33
C VAL A 201 0.72 -19.09 37.52
N LEU A 202 -0.11 -19.05 36.49
CA LEU A 202 -1.37 -18.31 36.48
C LEU A 202 -2.54 -19.23 36.80
N ALA A 203 -3.36 -18.86 37.77
CA ALA A 203 -4.58 -19.56 38.16
C ALA A 203 -5.76 -18.57 38.23
N PHE A 204 -6.25 -18.14 37.07
CA PHE A 204 -7.35 -17.17 36.98
C PHE A 204 -8.71 -17.88 36.95
N GLY A 205 -9.50 -17.71 38.01
CA GLY A 205 -10.79 -18.37 38.21
C GLY A 205 -10.72 -19.89 38.33
N SER A 206 -9.51 -20.44 38.56
CA SER A 206 -9.28 -21.88 38.63
C SER A 206 -9.93 -22.48 39.89
N PRO A 207 -10.71 -23.56 39.78
CA PRO A 207 -11.19 -24.28 40.96
C PRO A 207 -10.05 -24.98 41.73
N ASN A 208 -8.89 -25.17 41.12
CA ASN A 208 -7.73 -25.85 41.70
C ASN A 208 -6.72 -24.85 42.29
N GLU A 209 -7.05 -23.56 42.42
CA GLU A 209 -6.09 -22.51 42.86
C GLU A 209 -5.33 -22.91 44.13
N ALA A 210 -6.04 -23.40 45.15
CA ALA A 210 -5.42 -23.77 46.43
C ALA A 210 -4.42 -24.94 46.29
N SER A 211 -4.73 -25.94 45.45
CA SER A 211 -3.82 -27.06 45.19
C SER A 211 -2.60 -26.59 44.38
N LEU A 212 -2.83 -25.83 43.31
CA LEU A 212 -1.76 -25.28 42.47
C LEU A 212 -0.80 -24.38 43.27
N ARG A 213 -1.33 -23.55 44.19
CA ARG A 213 -0.53 -22.72 45.09
C ARG A 213 0.38 -23.56 45.99
N ARG A 214 -0.16 -24.61 46.63
CA ARG A 214 0.62 -25.54 47.46
C ARG A 214 1.72 -26.22 46.66
N ILE A 215 1.46 -26.60 45.41
CA ILE A 215 2.48 -27.16 44.51
C ILE A 215 3.60 -26.15 44.33
N VAL A 216 3.32 -24.91 43.92
CA VAL A 216 4.37 -23.90 43.71
C VAL A 216 5.20 -23.66 44.98
N GLU A 217 4.54 -23.59 46.14
CA GLU A 217 5.20 -23.41 47.43
C GLU A 217 6.11 -24.60 47.80
N SER A 218 5.72 -25.85 47.48
CA SER A 218 6.53 -27.05 47.75
C SER A 218 7.84 -27.12 46.96
N TYR A 219 7.92 -26.47 45.79
CA TYR A 219 9.13 -26.48 44.95
C TYR A 219 10.23 -25.57 45.49
N ASN A 220 9.87 -24.59 46.34
CA ASN A 220 10.78 -23.63 46.99
C ASN A 220 11.82 -23.01 46.03
N ASP A 221 11.39 -22.63 44.81
CA ASP A 221 12.23 -21.98 43.81
C ASP A 221 11.86 -20.50 43.69
N SER A 222 12.78 -19.62 44.11
CA SER A 222 12.57 -18.15 44.09
C SER A 222 12.29 -17.55 42.72
N ARG A 223 12.56 -18.28 41.63
CA ARG A 223 12.28 -17.87 40.25
C ARG A 223 10.83 -18.14 39.84
N VAL A 224 10.11 -18.98 40.59
CA VAL A 224 8.72 -19.35 40.31
C VAL A 224 7.80 -18.48 41.17
N SER A 225 6.80 -17.87 40.55
CA SER A 225 5.80 -17.04 41.23
C SER A 225 4.40 -17.52 40.88
N PHE A 226 3.50 -17.47 41.86
CA PHE A 226 2.10 -17.82 41.68
C PHE A 226 1.24 -16.56 41.60
N VAL A 227 0.42 -16.45 40.57
CA VAL A 227 -0.50 -15.32 40.35
C VAL A 227 -1.90 -15.88 40.15
N ALA A 228 -2.84 -15.42 40.97
CA ALA A 228 -4.22 -15.87 40.91
C ALA A 228 -5.20 -14.71 40.97
N SER A 229 -6.42 -14.99 40.54
CA SER A 229 -7.53 -14.06 40.54
C SER A 229 -8.82 -14.84 40.69
N GLY A 230 -9.76 -14.37 41.52
CA GLY A 230 -11.11 -14.94 41.56
C GLY A 230 -11.89 -14.70 40.26
N TYR A 231 -11.49 -13.72 39.45
CA TYR A 231 -12.05 -13.48 38.13
C TYR A 231 -11.34 -14.31 37.05
N ASP A 232 -12.12 -15.05 36.26
CA ASP A 232 -11.65 -15.84 35.13
C ASP A 232 -11.41 -14.97 33.89
N PHE A 233 -10.16 -14.51 33.73
CA PHE A 233 -9.68 -13.76 32.55
C PHE A 233 -9.57 -14.61 31.27
N LYS A 234 -10.02 -15.88 31.31
CA LYS A 234 -9.93 -16.84 30.22
C LYS A 234 -8.48 -16.96 29.73
N TYR A 235 -8.31 -17.27 28.46
CA TYR A 235 -6.99 -17.41 27.83
C TYR A 235 -6.30 -16.06 27.55
N TYR A 236 -6.98 -14.91 27.60
CA TYR A 236 -6.32 -13.62 27.35
C TYR A 236 -5.47 -13.14 28.52
N GLY A 237 -5.76 -13.60 29.74
CA GLY A 237 -5.00 -13.23 30.93
C GLY A 237 -3.49 -13.48 30.79
N ARG A 238 -3.09 -14.58 30.15
CA ARG A 238 -1.66 -14.91 29.95
C ARG A 238 -0.93 -13.92 29.05
N PHE A 239 -1.60 -13.36 28.04
CA PHE A 239 -1.00 -12.35 27.16
C PHE A 239 -0.90 -10.99 27.85
N GLN A 240 -1.90 -10.63 28.66
CA GLN A 240 -1.83 -9.41 29.48
C GLN A 240 -0.67 -9.51 30.49
N MET A 241 -0.49 -10.68 31.10
CA MET A 241 0.65 -10.93 31.98
C MET A 241 1.97 -10.86 31.22
N ALA A 242 2.07 -11.42 30.02
CA ALA A 242 3.28 -11.37 29.20
C ALA A 242 3.81 -9.95 28.96
N LEU A 243 2.94 -8.94 28.92
CA LEU A 243 3.33 -7.52 28.78
C LEU A 243 4.10 -6.97 29.98
N GLN A 244 4.04 -7.64 31.14
CA GLN A 244 4.75 -7.25 32.36
C GLN A 244 6.15 -7.90 32.48
N ALA A 245 6.51 -8.79 31.54
CA ALA A 245 7.77 -9.52 31.62
C ALA A 245 8.97 -8.62 31.27
N GLU A 246 9.98 -8.58 32.15
CA GLU A 246 11.24 -7.84 31.95
C GLU A 246 12.35 -8.73 31.34
N SER A 247 11.98 -9.61 30.40
CA SER A 247 12.86 -10.63 29.80
C SER A 247 13.03 -10.44 28.29
N ASP A 248 14.05 -11.06 27.69
CA ASP A 248 14.29 -10.99 26.24
C ASP A 248 13.20 -11.72 25.46
N PHE A 249 12.70 -12.84 26.03
CA PHE A 249 11.61 -13.63 25.47
C PHE A 249 10.57 -14.00 26.52
N VAL A 250 9.34 -14.28 26.06
CA VAL A 250 8.28 -14.88 26.85
C VAL A 250 7.90 -16.22 26.23
N TYR A 251 7.85 -17.27 27.05
CA TYR A 251 7.40 -18.60 26.64
C TYR A 251 6.09 -18.95 27.33
N VAL A 252 5.01 -19.03 26.55
CA VAL A 252 3.66 -19.31 27.06
C VAL A 252 3.33 -20.78 26.83
N LEU A 253 2.89 -21.49 27.87
CA LEU A 253 2.47 -22.89 27.78
C LEU A 253 1.07 -23.08 28.34
N ASP A 254 0.30 -23.91 27.62
CA ASP A 254 -0.97 -24.47 28.10
C ASP A 254 -0.73 -25.50 29.22
N ASP A 255 -1.76 -25.77 30.02
CA ASP A 255 -1.71 -26.72 31.13
C ASP A 255 -1.75 -28.20 30.69
N ASP A 256 -1.67 -28.49 29.40
CA ASP A 256 -1.56 -29.85 28.86
C ASP A 256 -0.28 -30.07 28.02
N MET A 257 0.66 -29.14 28.07
CA MET A 257 1.89 -29.16 27.28
C MET A 257 3.12 -29.42 28.17
N ILE A 258 3.87 -30.51 27.92
CA ILE A 258 5.11 -30.81 28.65
C ILE A 258 6.32 -30.63 27.74
N PRO A 259 7.05 -29.50 27.80
CA PRO A 259 8.14 -29.23 26.86
C PRO A 259 9.34 -30.16 27.11
N GLY A 260 10.02 -30.62 26.07
CA GLY A 260 11.31 -31.31 26.19
C GLY A 260 12.40 -30.41 26.80
N THR A 261 13.44 -31.01 27.36
CA THR A 261 14.50 -30.32 28.12
C THR A 261 15.35 -29.35 27.30
N ARG A 262 15.31 -29.40 25.97
CA ARG A 262 16.07 -28.49 25.09
C ARG A 262 15.23 -27.37 24.47
N MET A 263 13.94 -27.28 24.82
CA MET A 263 13.02 -26.36 24.16
C MET A 263 13.41 -24.88 24.29
N LEU A 264 13.80 -24.44 25.49
CA LEU A 264 14.20 -23.04 25.69
C LEU A 264 15.47 -22.69 24.90
N GLU A 265 16.45 -23.59 24.91
CA GLU A 265 17.71 -23.46 24.15
C GLU A 265 17.41 -23.31 22.66
N ILE A 266 16.63 -24.22 22.08
CA ILE A 266 16.28 -24.24 20.66
C ILE A 266 15.52 -22.97 20.27
N LEU A 267 14.47 -22.60 21.02
CA LEU A 267 13.65 -21.42 20.71
C LEU A 267 14.48 -20.14 20.78
N CYS A 268 15.28 -19.95 21.82
CA CYS A 268 16.12 -18.75 21.97
C CYS A 268 17.22 -18.70 20.92
N HIS A 269 17.85 -19.83 20.59
CA HIS A 269 18.84 -19.90 19.54
C HIS A 269 18.24 -19.46 18.21
N VAL A 270 17.11 -20.05 17.80
CA VAL A 270 16.45 -19.71 16.54
C VAL A 270 15.99 -18.25 16.53
N ALA A 271 15.37 -17.77 17.62
CA ALA A 271 14.99 -16.36 17.76
C ALA A 271 16.20 -15.40 17.79
N GLY A 272 17.40 -15.88 18.07
CA GLY A 272 18.63 -15.09 17.98
C GLY A 272 19.22 -15.02 16.57
N THR A 273 18.67 -15.73 15.59
CA THR A 273 19.13 -15.70 14.18
C THR A 273 18.53 -14.51 13.42
N ASP A 274 19.25 -14.01 12.40
CA ASP A 274 18.78 -12.89 11.59
C ASP A 274 17.45 -13.16 10.87
N LYS A 275 17.20 -14.42 10.50
CA LYS A 275 16.01 -14.85 9.77
C LYS A 275 14.75 -14.86 10.65
N TYR A 276 14.89 -15.24 11.93
CA TYR A 276 13.76 -15.51 12.81
C TYR A 276 13.63 -14.54 14.01
N ARG A 277 14.50 -13.53 14.12
CA ARG A 277 14.53 -12.57 15.24
C ARG A 277 13.28 -11.74 15.52
N ASN A 278 12.37 -11.62 14.55
CA ASN A 278 11.12 -10.85 14.70
C ASN A 278 9.92 -11.73 14.36
N ALA A 279 9.79 -12.85 15.08
CA ALA A 279 8.75 -13.83 14.84
C ALA A 279 8.26 -14.49 16.14
N VAL A 280 7.06 -15.07 16.07
CA VAL A 280 6.60 -16.03 17.08
C VAL A 280 7.01 -17.44 16.65
N LEU A 281 7.63 -18.17 17.57
CA LEU A 281 8.09 -19.54 17.36
C LEU A 281 7.25 -20.48 18.24
N GLY A 282 6.85 -21.62 17.67
CA GLY A 282 6.10 -22.64 18.38
C GLY A 282 6.42 -24.05 17.88
N SER A 283 5.84 -25.05 18.51
CA SER A 283 6.02 -26.47 18.18
C SER A 283 4.83 -27.10 17.47
N ILE A 284 3.68 -26.42 17.45
CA ILE A 284 2.44 -26.94 16.87
C ILE A 284 1.91 -25.94 15.84
N GLY A 285 1.56 -26.46 14.66
CA GLY A 285 0.89 -25.72 13.60
C GLY A 285 -0.43 -26.35 13.19
N ARG A 286 -1.20 -25.58 12.42
CA ARG A 286 -2.37 -26.05 11.70
C ARG A 286 -2.25 -25.67 10.23
N ILE A 287 -2.49 -26.63 9.35
CA ILE A 287 -2.61 -26.39 7.91
C ILE A 287 -4.09 -26.21 7.59
N LEU A 288 -4.47 -25.02 7.12
CA LEU A 288 -5.81 -24.67 6.65
C LEU A 288 -5.79 -24.52 5.12
N PRO A 289 -6.89 -24.80 4.38
CA PRO A 289 -8.22 -25.18 4.85
C PRO A 289 -8.48 -26.69 4.65
N PHE A 290 -8.15 -27.55 5.61
CA PHE A 290 -8.51 -28.97 5.51
C PHE A 290 -9.89 -29.27 6.12
N ARG A 291 -10.77 -29.84 5.29
CA ARG A 291 -12.10 -30.34 5.66
C ARG A 291 -12.00 -31.78 6.18
N ALA A 292 -12.67 -32.09 7.28
CA ALA A 292 -12.94 -33.46 7.72
C ALA A 292 -14.15 -34.04 6.95
N LYS A 293 -14.37 -35.36 7.13
CA LYS A 293 -15.36 -36.19 6.41
C LYS A 293 -16.82 -35.71 6.57
N ASP A 294 -17.09 -34.99 7.64
CA ASP A 294 -18.38 -34.43 8.07
C ASP A 294 -18.48 -32.92 7.82
N PHE A 295 -17.61 -32.38 6.97
CA PHE A 295 -17.44 -30.95 6.80
C PHE A 295 -17.00 -30.26 8.10
N THR A 296 -16.11 -30.85 8.91
CA THR A 296 -15.56 -30.23 10.14
C THR A 296 -14.08 -29.86 10.15
N PHE A 297 -13.69 -28.93 11.04
CA PHE A 297 -12.30 -28.50 11.33
C PHE A 297 -11.92 -28.99 12.72
N PRO A 298 -10.78 -29.67 12.91
CA PRO A 298 -10.38 -30.14 14.23
C PRO A 298 -9.68 -29.01 15.02
N SER A 299 -10.42 -28.31 15.90
CA SER A 299 -10.09 -28.17 17.34
C SER A 299 -10.74 -27.00 18.12
N TYR A 300 -11.05 -27.32 19.39
CA TYR A 300 -11.35 -26.56 20.63
C TYR A 300 -12.51 -25.52 20.72
N ARG A 301 -13.09 -25.47 21.93
CA ARG A 301 -14.37 -24.89 22.39
C ARG A 301 -14.63 -23.42 22.03
N LYS A 302 -15.93 -23.07 21.85
CA LYS A 302 -16.49 -21.79 22.37
C LYS A 302 -17.97 -21.89 22.75
N PHE A 303 -18.29 -21.16 23.81
CA PHE A 303 -19.60 -20.74 24.30
C PHE A 303 -20.40 -19.90 23.29
N ARG A 304 -21.71 -20.13 23.27
CA ARG A 304 -22.73 -19.31 22.59
C ARG A 304 -22.61 -17.84 23.02
N SER A 305 -21.98 -17.01 22.20
CA SER A 305 -22.17 -15.56 22.28
C SER A 305 -22.21 -15.00 20.87
N THR A 306 -23.39 -14.50 20.50
CA THR A 306 -23.57 -13.54 19.43
C THR A 306 -23.16 -12.16 19.97
N PRO A 307 -22.41 -11.34 19.22
CA PRO A 307 -21.93 -11.56 17.86
C PRO A 307 -20.64 -12.40 17.80
N PHE A 308 -20.32 -12.93 16.61
CA PHE A 308 -19.07 -13.64 16.34
C PHE A 308 -17.86 -12.70 16.53
N THR A 309 -17.28 -12.71 17.73
CA THR A 309 -16.07 -11.94 18.08
C THR A 309 -14.80 -12.75 17.85
N PHE A 310 -13.63 -12.08 17.74
CA PHE A 310 -12.31 -12.75 17.70
C PHE A 310 -12.03 -13.64 18.91
N MET A 311 -12.86 -13.58 19.95
CA MET A 311 -12.74 -14.45 21.11
C MET A 311 -12.99 -15.95 20.82
N THR A 312 -13.29 -16.38 19.58
CA THR A 312 -13.47 -17.79 19.12
C THR A 312 -12.27 -18.43 18.42
N GLY A 313 -11.12 -17.76 18.29
CA GLY A 313 -9.99 -18.35 17.54
C GLY A 313 -8.65 -17.69 17.84
N GLU A 314 -8.19 -17.80 19.09
CA GLU A 314 -6.92 -17.26 19.59
C GLU A 314 -5.70 -17.68 18.75
N ASP A 315 -5.63 -18.98 18.44
CA ASP A 315 -4.58 -19.63 17.63
C ASP A 315 -4.35 -18.96 16.27
N LEU A 316 -5.41 -18.56 15.58
CA LEU A 316 -5.34 -17.81 14.33
C LEU A 316 -5.12 -16.32 14.59
N HIS A 317 -5.71 -15.79 15.65
CA HIS A 317 -5.71 -14.36 15.95
C HIS A 317 -4.32 -13.82 16.18
N LEU A 318 -3.46 -14.51 16.95
CA LEU A 318 -2.12 -14.03 17.24
C LEU A 318 -1.28 -13.91 15.94
N SER A 319 -1.23 -14.99 15.15
CA SER A 319 -0.53 -15.00 13.86
C SER A 319 -1.07 -13.96 12.89
N TYR A 320 -2.39 -13.79 12.84
CA TYR A 320 -3.05 -12.76 12.05
C TYR A 320 -2.64 -11.35 12.48
N GLN A 321 -2.73 -11.02 13.77
CA GLN A 321 -2.41 -9.69 14.30
C GLN A 321 -0.95 -9.34 14.05
N LEU A 322 -0.03 -10.28 14.33
CA LEU A 322 1.40 -10.11 14.12
C LEU A 322 1.74 -9.88 12.65
N GLN A 323 1.21 -10.69 11.75
CA GLN A 323 1.49 -10.52 10.33
C GLN A 323 0.86 -9.24 9.79
N LYS A 324 -0.40 -8.98 10.12
CA LYS A 324 -1.15 -7.84 9.58
C LYS A 324 -0.56 -6.51 10.04
N TYR A 325 -0.31 -6.34 11.34
CA TYR A 325 0.11 -5.05 11.91
C TYR A 325 1.62 -4.91 12.05
N MET A 326 2.33 -5.98 12.44
CA MET A 326 3.78 -5.93 12.66
C MET A 326 4.60 -6.46 11.47
N GLY A 327 3.96 -7.13 10.51
CA GLY A 327 4.68 -7.83 9.44
C GLY A 327 5.54 -8.99 9.94
N ALA A 328 5.30 -9.45 11.17
CA ALA A 328 6.06 -10.52 11.82
C ALA A 328 5.52 -11.90 11.41
N GLY A 329 6.42 -12.88 11.30
CA GLY A 329 6.08 -14.27 10.98
C GLY A 329 5.65 -15.08 12.21
N SER A 330 4.94 -16.17 11.98
CA SER A 330 4.66 -17.22 12.97
C SER A 330 5.16 -18.55 12.42
N PHE A 331 6.12 -19.19 13.09
CA PHE A 331 6.79 -20.39 12.60
C PHE A 331 6.63 -21.56 13.56
N VAL A 332 6.49 -22.75 12.97
CA VAL A 332 6.54 -24.02 13.68
C VAL A 332 7.93 -24.60 13.48
N LEU A 333 8.67 -24.82 14.56
CA LEU A 333 10.01 -25.36 14.47
C LEU A 333 9.98 -26.88 14.23
N PRO A 334 10.87 -27.41 13.37
CA PRO A 334 11.04 -28.85 13.24
C PRO A 334 11.58 -29.44 14.54
N VAL A 335 11.16 -30.67 14.84
CA VAL A 335 11.66 -31.47 15.97
C VAL A 335 12.41 -32.68 15.44
N ASP A 336 13.31 -33.25 16.24
CA ASP A 336 13.87 -34.57 15.92
C ASP A 336 12.87 -35.65 16.38
N PRO A 337 12.25 -36.43 15.47
CA PRO A 337 11.24 -37.42 15.84
C PRO A 337 11.77 -38.58 16.68
N LYS A 338 13.08 -38.67 16.91
CA LYS A 338 13.71 -39.69 17.76
C LYS A 338 14.23 -39.13 19.09
N ASP A 339 14.23 -37.81 19.26
CA ASP A 339 14.72 -37.15 20.47
C ASP A 339 13.62 -36.30 21.12
N LYS A 340 12.99 -36.86 22.15
CA LYS A 340 11.93 -36.22 22.92
C LYS A 340 12.39 -34.94 23.62
N GLU A 341 13.69 -34.75 23.85
CA GLU A 341 14.21 -33.52 24.46
C GLU A 341 13.99 -32.28 23.58
N THR A 342 13.84 -32.50 22.27
CA THR A 342 13.59 -31.43 21.27
C THR A 342 12.11 -31.15 21.03
N TRP A 343 11.19 -31.87 21.68
CA TRP A 343 9.76 -31.77 21.39
C TRP A 343 9.12 -30.66 22.21
N GLY A 344 8.29 -29.81 21.58
CA GLY A 344 7.55 -28.81 22.35
C GLY A 344 6.40 -29.39 23.19
N ASP A 345 6.04 -30.64 22.95
CA ASP A 345 5.23 -31.45 23.85
C ASP A 345 5.70 -32.91 23.81
N SER A 346 6.28 -33.37 24.91
CA SER A 346 6.78 -34.73 25.10
C SER A 346 5.68 -35.70 25.53
N GLU A 347 4.47 -35.19 25.87
CA GLU A 347 3.34 -35.97 26.37
C GLU A 347 2.00 -35.56 25.71
N HIS A 348 1.99 -35.58 24.38
CA HIS A 348 0.86 -35.19 23.49
C HIS A 348 -0.48 -35.88 23.77
N ARG A 349 -0.51 -36.91 24.61
CA ARG A 349 -1.75 -37.58 25.02
C ARG A 349 -2.63 -36.68 25.91
N LEU A 350 -2.04 -35.76 26.68
CA LEU A 350 -2.76 -34.88 27.63
C LEU A 350 -3.73 -33.91 26.92
N ALA A 351 -3.40 -33.50 25.69
CA ALA A 351 -4.22 -32.62 24.87
C ALA A 351 -5.56 -33.23 24.40
N TYR A 352 -5.72 -34.56 24.45
CA TYR A 352 -6.89 -35.27 23.87
C TYR A 352 -7.92 -35.78 24.90
N VAL A 353 -7.78 -35.45 26.18
CA VAL A 353 -8.72 -35.93 27.23
C VAL A 353 -10.14 -35.40 26.96
N SER A 354 -11.13 -36.30 27.01
CA SER A 354 -12.52 -36.07 26.59
C SER A 354 -13.29 -35.04 27.44
N GLU A 355 -12.91 -34.84 28.71
CA GLU A 355 -13.58 -33.92 29.62
C GLU A 355 -13.36 -32.43 29.27
N THR A 356 -12.34 -32.13 28.46
CA THR A 356 -11.96 -30.75 28.09
C THR A 356 -12.25 -30.41 26.62
N THR A 357 -12.41 -31.41 25.75
CA THR A 357 -12.66 -31.29 24.31
C THR A 357 -14.13 -31.46 23.93
N VAL A 358 -15.00 -30.52 24.33
CA VAL A 358 -16.38 -30.48 23.81
C VAL A 358 -16.35 -29.90 22.40
N ILE A 359 -16.34 -30.78 21.39
CA ILE A 359 -16.50 -30.42 19.98
C ILE A 359 -17.99 -30.10 19.75
N PHE A 360 -18.31 -28.82 19.58
CA PHE A 360 -19.68 -28.39 19.29
C PHE A 360 -20.00 -28.59 17.80
N LYS A 361 -21.27 -28.85 17.49
CA LYS A 361 -21.77 -29.17 16.12
C LYS A 361 -21.35 -28.15 15.05
N ASP A 362 -21.21 -26.88 15.42
CA ASP A 362 -20.98 -25.77 14.47
C ASP A 362 -19.55 -25.21 14.46
N ILE A 363 -18.59 -25.85 15.14
CA ILE A 363 -17.22 -25.31 15.29
C ILE A 363 -16.53 -25.04 13.95
N VAL A 364 -16.84 -25.86 12.95
CA VAL A 364 -16.34 -25.73 11.58
C VAL A 364 -16.73 -24.42 10.96
N THR A 365 -18.02 -24.14 10.98
CA THR A 365 -18.61 -23.03 10.25
C THR A 365 -18.01 -21.75 10.79
N VAL A 366 -17.88 -21.66 12.11
CA VAL A 366 -17.22 -20.56 12.80
C VAL A 366 -15.75 -20.41 12.38
N ARG A 367 -14.97 -21.50 12.38
CA ARG A 367 -13.55 -21.45 12.01
C ARG A 367 -13.33 -21.08 10.55
N ASP A 368 -14.16 -21.61 9.67
CA ASP A 368 -14.17 -21.30 8.25
C ASP A 368 -14.49 -19.81 8.04
N GLU A 369 -15.54 -19.29 8.68
CA GLU A 369 -15.90 -17.86 8.63
C GLU A 369 -14.77 -16.96 9.15
N GLN A 370 -14.12 -17.31 10.26
CA GLN A 370 -12.98 -16.56 10.79
C GLN A 370 -11.81 -16.52 9.81
N TRP A 371 -11.50 -17.66 9.18
CA TRP A 371 -10.42 -17.76 8.22
C TRP A 371 -10.69 -16.89 6.98
N TRP A 372 -11.89 -16.98 6.40
CA TRP A 372 -12.26 -16.13 5.26
C TRP A 372 -12.25 -14.65 5.63
N ARG A 373 -12.71 -14.28 6.83
CA ARG A 373 -12.66 -12.89 7.31
C ARG A 373 -11.23 -12.37 7.48
N ALA A 374 -10.32 -13.19 8.01
CA ALA A 374 -8.90 -12.82 8.10
C ALA A 374 -8.31 -12.65 6.69
N LEU A 375 -8.60 -13.57 5.78
CA LEU A 375 -8.12 -13.52 4.40
C LEU A 375 -8.62 -12.28 3.66
N THR A 376 -9.93 -11.97 3.71
CA THR A 376 -10.51 -10.80 3.03
C THR A 376 -10.02 -9.47 3.59
N SER A 377 -9.54 -9.45 4.83
CA SER A 377 -9.00 -8.26 5.48
C SER A 377 -7.47 -8.18 5.42
N GLY A 378 -6.82 -8.98 4.56
CA GLY A 378 -5.39 -8.87 4.24
C GLY A 378 -4.46 -9.86 4.95
N TYR A 379 -4.97 -10.95 5.52
CA TYR A 379 -4.10 -11.99 6.08
C TYR A 379 -3.48 -12.85 4.98
N VAL A 380 -2.16 -12.78 4.82
CA VAL A 380 -1.40 -13.57 3.85
C VAL A 380 -1.09 -14.95 4.43
N THR A 381 -2.03 -15.88 4.28
CA THR A 381 -1.82 -17.27 4.70
C THR A 381 -0.83 -18.00 3.80
N GLN A 382 -0.23 -19.09 4.30
CA GLN A 382 0.57 -20.01 3.49
C GLN A 382 -0.19 -20.49 2.25
N TRP A 383 -1.48 -20.81 2.40
CA TRP A 383 -2.34 -21.20 1.30
C TRP A 383 -2.46 -20.10 0.23
N ALA A 384 -2.62 -18.84 0.64
CA ALA A 384 -2.70 -17.70 -0.29
C ALA A 384 -1.37 -17.46 -1.01
N ALA A 385 -0.24 -17.68 -0.33
CA ALA A 385 1.09 -17.60 -0.93
C ALA A 385 1.35 -18.74 -1.94
N MET A 386 0.83 -19.95 -1.66
CA MET A 386 0.91 -21.10 -2.57
C MET A 386 -0.02 -20.98 -3.77
N ASN A 387 -1.16 -20.30 -3.61
CA ASN A 387 -2.21 -20.16 -4.62
C ASN A 387 -2.49 -18.68 -4.94
N PRO A 388 -1.49 -17.92 -5.41
CA PRO A 388 -1.67 -16.49 -5.66
C PRO A 388 -2.69 -16.27 -6.77
N GLN A 389 -3.71 -15.46 -6.49
CA GLN A 389 -4.71 -15.09 -7.48
C GLN A 389 -4.42 -13.71 -8.02
N LYS A 390 -3.69 -13.65 -9.15
CA LYS A 390 -3.41 -12.38 -9.82
C LYS A 390 -4.69 -11.68 -10.25
N VAL A 391 -4.80 -10.39 -9.91
CA VAL A 391 -5.87 -9.50 -10.35
C VAL A 391 -5.30 -8.36 -11.18
N ASP A 392 -6.09 -7.77 -12.06
CA ASP A 392 -5.68 -6.59 -12.81
C ASP A 392 -5.81 -5.32 -11.96
N ALA A 393 -6.95 -5.17 -11.28
CA ALA A 393 -7.30 -3.96 -10.57
C ALA A 393 -8.03 -4.21 -9.24
N LEU A 394 -7.68 -3.45 -8.21
CA LEU A 394 -8.48 -3.32 -6.98
C LEU A 394 -9.12 -1.93 -6.95
N PHE A 395 -10.44 -1.87 -6.79
CA PHE A 395 -11.18 -0.62 -6.64
C PHE A 395 -11.47 -0.39 -5.17
N TYR A 396 -10.85 0.60 -4.55
CA TYR A 396 -11.07 0.91 -3.14
C TYR A 396 -12.16 1.98 -2.98
N ALA A 397 -13.10 1.73 -2.07
CA ALA A 397 -14.10 2.70 -1.65
C ALA A 397 -14.22 2.77 -0.12
N HIS A 398 -14.15 3.98 0.42
CA HIS A 398 -14.35 4.26 1.84
C HIS A 398 -15.81 4.61 2.18
N SER A 399 -16.63 4.96 1.20
CA SER A 399 -18.05 5.33 1.36
C SER A 399 -18.91 4.84 0.19
N LEU A 400 -20.24 4.76 0.39
CA LEU A 400 -21.19 4.38 -0.68
C LEU A 400 -21.19 5.34 -1.86
N GLY A 401 -20.92 6.63 -1.62
CA GLY A 401 -20.77 7.63 -2.68
C GLY A 401 -19.59 7.32 -3.59
N GLU A 402 -18.49 6.82 -3.03
CA GLU A 402 -17.31 6.37 -3.80
C GLU A 402 -17.60 5.09 -4.58
N VAL A 403 -18.31 4.12 -3.98
CA VAL A 403 -18.77 2.92 -4.70
C VAL A 403 -19.58 3.31 -5.93
N ARG A 404 -20.55 4.23 -5.78
CA ARG A 404 -21.37 4.73 -6.89
C ARG A 404 -20.54 5.41 -7.97
N ALA A 405 -19.54 6.19 -7.59
CA ALA A 405 -18.66 6.89 -8.53
C ALA A 405 -17.76 5.92 -9.32
N LEU A 406 -17.22 4.89 -8.66
CA LEU A 406 -16.33 3.89 -9.27
C LEU A 406 -17.06 2.83 -10.08
N ALA A 407 -18.36 2.62 -9.85
CA ALA A 407 -19.18 1.58 -10.45
C ALA A 407 -19.03 1.44 -11.98
N PRO A 408 -19.07 2.52 -12.79
CA PRO A 408 -18.99 2.39 -14.25
C PRO A 408 -17.66 1.77 -14.71
N LEU A 409 -16.55 2.17 -14.08
CA LEU A 409 -15.22 1.68 -14.43
C LEU A 409 -14.98 0.27 -13.88
N LEU A 410 -15.43 -0.02 -12.66
CA LEU A 410 -15.39 -1.37 -12.08
C LEU A 410 -16.14 -2.36 -12.98
N GLU A 411 -17.36 -2.02 -13.40
CA GLU A 411 -18.15 -2.87 -14.29
C GLU A 411 -17.49 -3.05 -15.66
N LYS A 412 -16.89 -1.98 -16.20
CA LYS A 412 -16.14 -2.07 -17.45
C LYS A 412 -14.94 -3.01 -17.35
N PHE A 413 -14.19 -2.97 -16.25
CA PHE A 413 -13.11 -3.94 -16.01
C PHE A 413 -13.65 -5.37 -15.95
N ARG A 414 -14.74 -5.60 -15.21
CA ARG A 414 -15.31 -6.95 -15.02
C ARG A 414 -15.94 -7.55 -16.28
N THR A 415 -16.47 -6.71 -17.18
CA THR A 415 -17.04 -7.13 -18.46
C THR A 415 -16.00 -7.24 -19.59
N THR A 416 -14.80 -6.70 -19.38
CA THR A 416 -13.71 -6.82 -20.37
C THR A 416 -13.09 -8.22 -20.30
N ALA A 417 -13.06 -8.92 -21.45
CA ALA A 417 -12.53 -10.27 -21.54
C ALA A 417 -11.10 -10.39 -20.99
N GLY A 418 -10.86 -11.43 -20.18
CA GLY A 418 -9.55 -11.71 -19.59
C GLY A 418 -9.15 -10.81 -18.42
N ARG A 419 -10.04 -9.94 -17.94
CA ARG A 419 -9.78 -9.04 -16.80
C ARG A 419 -10.39 -9.53 -15.50
N LYS A 420 -9.68 -9.30 -14.41
CA LYS A 420 -10.12 -9.55 -13.04
C LYS A 420 -10.02 -8.27 -12.23
N ALA A 421 -11.16 -7.78 -11.77
CA ALA A 421 -11.23 -6.64 -10.88
C ALA A 421 -12.20 -6.89 -9.72
N TYR A 422 -11.80 -6.43 -8.55
CA TYR A 422 -12.53 -6.60 -7.31
C TYR A 422 -12.74 -5.25 -6.61
N LEU A 423 -13.87 -5.13 -5.92
CA LEU A 423 -14.14 -4.01 -5.02
C LEU A 423 -13.49 -4.31 -3.67
N VAL A 424 -12.87 -3.31 -3.05
CA VAL A 424 -12.45 -3.32 -1.65
C VAL A 424 -13.23 -2.23 -0.94
N VAL A 425 -13.95 -2.59 0.12
CA VAL A 425 -14.69 -1.63 0.94
C VAL A 425 -14.11 -1.56 2.33
N SER A 426 -14.10 -0.36 2.91
CA SER A 426 -13.75 -0.16 4.32
C SER A 426 -14.58 -1.04 5.26
N GLY A 427 -15.85 -1.30 4.93
CA GLY A 427 -16.74 -2.06 5.81
C GLY A 427 -17.19 -1.25 7.03
N GLY A 428 -17.82 -1.96 7.98
CA GLY A 428 -18.28 -1.37 9.25
C GLY A 428 -19.16 -0.14 9.06
N GLY A 429 -18.95 0.90 9.87
CA GLY A 429 -19.74 2.14 9.82
C GLY A 429 -19.40 3.08 8.65
N HIS A 430 -18.39 2.77 7.84
CA HIS A 430 -17.94 3.66 6.75
C HIS A 430 -18.54 3.28 5.40
N CYS A 431 -18.41 2.01 5.00
CA CYS A 431 -18.97 1.48 3.75
C CYS A 431 -19.38 0.02 3.92
N PRO A 432 -20.58 -0.26 4.48
CA PRO A 432 -21.08 -1.62 4.66
C PRO A 432 -21.11 -2.40 3.33
N CYS A 433 -20.60 -3.63 3.31
CA CYS A 433 -20.50 -4.40 2.08
C CYS A 433 -21.86 -4.67 1.42
N GLU A 434 -22.89 -5.06 2.19
CA GLU A 434 -24.21 -5.39 1.62
C GLU A 434 -24.88 -4.17 0.98
N GLU A 435 -24.65 -2.97 1.51
CA GLU A 435 -25.13 -1.71 0.94
C GLU A 435 -24.33 -1.33 -0.30
N ALA A 436 -23.00 -1.51 -0.28
CA ALA A 436 -22.17 -1.35 -1.48
C ALA A 436 -22.60 -2.30 -2.61
N ALA A 437 -22.91 -3.56 -2.29
CA ALA A 437 -23.45 -4.53 -3.23
C ALA A 437 -24.80 -4.06 -3.81
N ALA A 438 -25.69 -3.52 -2.97
CA ALA A 438 -26.96 -2.96 -3.43
C ALA A 438 -26.77 -1.77 -4.38
N VAL A 439 -25.82 -0.87 -4.08
CA VAL A 439 -25.45 0.26 -4.98
C VAL A 439 -24.98 -0.24 -6.35
N LEU A 440 -24.23 -1.35 -6.38
CA LEU A 440 -23.76 -2.00 -7.61
C LEU A 440 -24.80 -2.91 -8.28
N LYS A 441 -26.01 -3.02 -7.71
CA LYS A 441 -27.07 -3.96 -8.14
C LYS A 441 -26.59 -5.42 -8.12
N TRP A 442 -25.69 -5.75 -7.20
CA TRP A 442 -25.23 -7.12 -6.96
C TRP A 442 -26.04 -7.77 -5.84
N PRO A 443 -26.25 -9.10 -5.89
CA PRO A 443 -26.88 -9.82 -4.79
C PRO A 443 -26.09 -9.64 -3.47
N LYS A 444 -26.75 -9.41 -2.33
CA LYS A 444 -26.05 -9.23 -1.03
C LYS A 444 -25.14 -10.41 -0.66
N VAL A 445 -25.46 -11.62 -1.15
CA VAL A 445 -24.64 -12.83 -0.93
C VAL A 445 -23.20 -12.68 -1.44
N VAL A 446 -22.92 -11.76 -2.38
CA VAL A 446 -21.56 -11.50 -2.87
C VAL A 446 -20.58 -11.11 -1.77
N CYS A 447 -21.05 -10.52 -0.68
CA CYS A 447 -20.24 -10.18 0.50
C CYS A 447 -19.80 -11.39 1.32
N LYS A 448 -20.43 -12.54 1.10
CA LYS A 448 -20.14 -13.82 1.77
C LYS A 448 -19.62 -14.88 0.79
N GLU A 449 -19.49 -14.53 -0.50
CA GLU A 449 -18.99 -15.42 -1.54
C GLU A 449 -17.47 -15.60 -1.45
N ARG A 450 -17.00 -16.85 -1.53
CA ARG A 450 -15.57 -17.23 -1.48
C ARG A 450 -14.84 -17.12 -2.82
N ARG A 451 -15.53 -16.67 -3.86
CA ARG A 451 -14.96 -16.37 -5.18
C ARG A 451 -14.55 -14.91 -5.33
N PHE A 452 -14.69 -14.13 -4.25
CA PHE A 452 -14.32 -12.73 -4.08
C PHE A 452 -14.81 -11.83 -5.22
N LYS A 453 -15.91 -11.12 -4.98
CA LYS A 453 -16.29 -9.94 -5.78
C LYS A 453 -16.02 -8.65 -5.01
N VAL A 454 -16.15 -8.74 -3.69
CA VAL A 454 -15.90 -7.66 -2.74
C VAL A 454 -14.99 -8.19 -1.64
N PHE A 455 -13.97 -7.41 -1.29
CA PHE A 455 -13.22 -7.57 -0.04
C PHE A 455 -13.74 -6.57 0.97
N ASP A 456 -14.38 -7.09 2.02
CA ASP A 456 -14.80 -6.29 3.17
C ASP A 456 -13.67 -6.29 4.20
N LEU A 457 -13.11 -5.09 4.44
CA LEU A 457 -12.04 -4.91 5.42
C LEU A 457 -12.55 -4.91 6.88
N ALA A 458 -13.86 -4.72 7.08
CA ALA A 458 -14.54 -4.66 8.37
C ALA A 458 -13.88 -3.68 9.37
N LEU A 459 -13.49 -2.50 8.88
CA LEU A 459 -12.96 -1.41 9.70
C LEU A 459 -14.05 -0.93 10.68
N GLY A 460 -13.78 -1.05 11.98
CA GLY A 460 -14.77 -0.77 13.04
C GLY A 460 -14.87 -1.87 14.10
N ALA A 461 -14.36 -3.09 13.84
CA ALA A 461 -14.24 -4.13 14.87
C ALA A 461 -12.98 -3.99 15.77
N LEU A 462 -12.09 -3.03 15.44
CA LEU A 462 -10.85 -2.71 16.17
C LEU A 462 -10.94 -1.37 16.89
N SER A 463 -11.95 -0.57 16.55
CA SER A 463 -12.31 0.62 17.30
C SER A 463 -13.10 0.14 18.51
N GLY A 464 -12.45 0.03 19.67
CA GLY A 464 -13.18 0.18 20.93
C GLY A 464 -13.87 1.57 20.97
N PRO A 465 -14.46 1.99 22.10
CA PRO A 465 -15.12 3.30 22.23
C PRO A 465 -14.20 4.52 21.99
N SER A 466 -12.94 4.32 21.63
CA SER A 466 -11.99 5.35 21.23
C SER A 466 -12.15 5.71 19.75
N HIS A 467 -12.67 6.90 19.48
CA HIS A 467 -12.72 7.57 18.18
C HIS A 467 -11.32 8.07 17.72
N SER A 468 -10.24 7.34 18.03
CA SER A 468 -8.90 7.75 17.62
C SER A 468 -8.76 7.74 16.10
N GLU A 469 -7.96 8.67 15.59
CA GLU A 469 -7.76 9.01 14.18
C GLU A 469 -6.61 8.24 13.49
N VAL A 470 -5.66 7.73 14.27
CA VAL A 470 -4.53 6.87 13.86
C VAL A 470 -4.93 5.43 13.44
N PRO A 471 -5.98 4.81 14.03
CA PRO A 471 -6.48 3.47 13.66
C PRO A 471 -6.88 3.29 12.19
N VAL A 472 -7.45 4.29 11.53
CA VAL A 472 -7.96 4.12 10.14
C VAL A 472 -6.81 3.95 9.15
N LEU A 473 -5.80 4.82 9.21
CA LEU A 473 -4.62 4.74 8.35
C LEU A 473 -3.95 3.38 8.49
N GLN A 474 -3.65 2.97 9.73
CA GLN A 474 -2.98 1.71 10.00
C GLN A 474 -3.82 0.51 9.56
N ALA A 475 -5.13 0.52 9.82
CA ALA A 475 -6.00 -0.60 9.47
C ALA A 475 -6.18 -0.74 7.95
N VAL A 476 -6.38 0.37 7.23
CA VAL A 476 -6.44 0.36 5.75
C VAL A 476 -5.11 -0.09 5.17
N TYR A 477 -3.99 0.48 5.63
CA TYR A 477 -2.66 0.16 5.13
C TYR A 477 -2.34 -1.32 5.33
N SER A 478 -2.48 -1.83 6.56
CA SER A 478 -2.20 -3.23 6.89
C SER A 478 -3.06 -4.20 6.07
N SER A 479 -4.34 -3.89 5.89
CA SER A 479 -5.25 -4.68 5.06
C SER A 479 -4.86 -4.66 3.57
N MET A 480 -4.68 -3.47 3.01
CA MET A 480 -4.36 -3.29 1.61
C MET A 480 -2.99 -3.85 1.26
N ARG A 481 -1.99 -3.70 2.15
CA ARG A 481 -0.68 -4.34 2.01
C ARG A 481 -0.82 -5.85 1.85
N GLY A 482 -1.66 -6.48 2.65
CA GLY A 482 -1.97 -7.91 2.55
C GLY A 482 -2.63 -8.28 1.23
N LEU A 483 -3.69 -7.58 0.85
CA LEU A 483 -4.41 -7.81 -0.41
C LEU A 483 -3.51 -7.62 -1.63
N VAL A 484 -2.66 -6.58 -1.64
CA VAL A 484 -1.69 -6.30 -2.70
C VAL A 484 -0.65 -7.42 -2.78
N ARG A 485 -0.13 -7.90 -1.64
CA ARG A 485 0.80 -9.05 -1.60
C ARG A 485 0.16 -10.34 -2.14
N MET A 486 -1.10 -10.62 -1.80
CA MET A 486 -1.79 -11.84 -2.24
C MET A 486 -2.22 -11.80 -3.71
N HIS A 487 -2.71 -10.65 -4.16
CA HIS A 487 -3.39 -10.53 -5.45
C HIS A 487 -2.55 -9.84 -6.52
N ASN A 488 -1.44 -9.21 -6.15
CA ASN A 488 -0.49 -8.58 -7.07
C ASN A 488 -1.16 -7.72 -8.16
N PRO A 489 -2.03 -6.76 -7.78
CA PRO A 489 -2.76 -5.92 -8.72
C PRO A 489 -1.83 -5.06 -9.56
N SER A 490 -2.18 -4.82 -10.82
CA SER A 490 -1.47 -3.84 -11.65
C SER A 490 -1.79 -2.40 -11.23
N VAL A 491 -3.00 -2.18 -10.68
CA VAL A 491 -3.48 -0.88 -10.26
C VAL A 491 -4.43 -0.97 -9.05
N ILE A 492 -4.35 0.02 -8.17
CA ILE A 492 -5.36 0.34 -7.15
C ILE A 492 -6.06 1.62 -7.61
N VAL A 493 -7.38 1.57 -7.76
CA VAL A 493 -8.19 2.72 -8.21
C VAL A 493 -9.03 3.22 -7.05
N ALA A 494 -8.99 4.52 -6.77
CA ALA A 494 -9.86 5.20 -5.83
C ALA A 494 -10.28 6.57 -6.39
N VAL A 495 -11.27 7.21 -5.77
CA VAL A 495 -11.65 8.58 -6.16
C VAL A 495 -10.60 9.59 -5.67
N ALA A 496 -10.41 10.69 -6.39
CA ALA A 496 -9.40 11.69 -6.05
C ALA A 496 -9.70 12.46 -4.75
N ASP A 497 -10.97 12.57 -4.37
CA ASP A 497 -11.48 13.21 -3.15
C ASP A 497 -11.69 12.22 -2.00
N VAL A 498 -11.04 11.04 -2.05
CA VAL A 498 -11.04 10.09 -0.92
C VAL A 498 -10.35 10.71 0.29
N ASP A 499 -10.77 10.31 1.49
CA ASP A 499 -10.17 10.77 2.75
C ASP A 499 -8.62 10.74 2.71
N GLY A 500 -7.98 11.78 3.24
CA GLY A 500 -6.53 11.96 3.16
C GLY A 500 -5.74 10.81 3.79
N LYS A 501 -6.19 10.28 4.93
CA LYS A 501 -5.53 9.17 5.62
C LYS A 501 -5.69 7.86 4.86
N VAL A 502 -6.85 7.67 4.24
CA VAL A 502 -7.09 6.53 3.34
C VAL A 502 -6.19 6.63 2.11
N LYS A 503 -6.08 7.81 1.50
CA LYS A 503 -5.18 8.07 0.36
C LYS A 503 -3.73 7.71 0.70
N ASP A 504 -3.24 8.16 1.87
CA ASP A 504 -1.89 7.86 2.32
C ASP A 504 -1.69 6.36 2.59
N ALA A 505 -2.66 5.70 3.22
CA ALA A 505 -2.64 4.26 3.44
C ALA A 505 -2.59 3.45 2.12
N LEU A 506 -3.38 3.84 1.12
CA LEU A 506 -3.36 3.23 -0.21
C LEU A 506 -2.03 3.45 -0.93
N ARG A 507 -1.44 4.65 -0.79
CA ARG A 507 -0.13 4.98 -1.36
C ARG A 507 0.95 4.09 -0.75
N MET A 508 1.02 4.04 0.59
CA MET A 508 1.96 3.17 1.30
C MET A 508 1.79 1.70 0.92
N ALA A 509 0.56 1.23 0.72
CA ALA A 509 0.30 -0.16 0.31
C ALA A 509 0.76 -0.44 -1.13
N ALA A 510 0.57 0.51 -2.06
CA ALA A 510 1.04 0.41 -3.43
C ALA A 510 2.59 0.46 -3.52
N GLU A 511 3.23 1.33 -2.74
CA GLU A 511 4.70 1.46 -2.67
C GLU A 511 5.38 0.25 -2.01
N ALA A 512 4.71 -0.40 -1.05
CA ALA A 512 5.19 -1.62 -0.40
C ALA A 512 5.01 -2.90 -1.24
N ALA A 513 4.44 -2.79 -2.44
CA ALA A 513 4.23 -3.92 -3.34
C ALA A 513 5.57 -4.44 -3.89
N VAL A 514 5.75 -5.76 -3.93
CA VAL A 514 6.96 -6.39 -4.49
C VAL A 514 7.08 -6.13 -5.99
N ASN A 515 5.94 -6.09 -6.70
CA ASN A 515 5.86 -5.69 -8.09
C ASN A 515 5.27 -4.29 -8.20
N GLN A 516 5.49 -3.63 -9.32
CA GLN A 516 4.98 -2.28 -9.56
C GLN A 516 3.44 -2.28 -9.59
N THR A 517 2.81 -1.65 -8.59
CA THR A 517 1.37 -1.38 -8.53
C THR A 517 1.17 0.13 -8.55
N ALA A 518 0.38 0.66 -9.49
CA ALA A 518 0.05 2.08 -9.51
C ALA A 518 -1.15 2.39 -8.60
N LEU A 519 -1.07 3.47 -7.81
CA LEU A 519 -2.26 4.09 -7.21
C LEU A 519 -2.84 5.14 -8.16
N VAL A 520 -4.09 4.96 -8.58
CA VAL A 520 -4.78 5.83 -9.53
C VAL A 520 -5.96 6.52 -8.84
N LEU A 521 -5.87 7.83 -8.73
CA LEU A 521 -6.84 8.69 -8.05
C LEU A 521 -7.62 9.49 -9.09
N LEU A 522 -8.89 9.12 -9.32
CA LEU A 522 -9.70 9.69 -10.38
C LEU A 522 -10.73 10.69 -9.86
N PRO A 523 -10.80 11.91 -10.43
CA PRO A 523 -11.93 12.80 -10.17
C PRO A 523 -13.26 12.14 -10.55
N ARG A 524 -14.30 12.28 -9.72
CA ARG A 524 -15.61 11.61 -9.95
C ARG A 524 -16.18 11.86 -11.34
N LYS A 525 -16.04 13.10 -11.85
CA LYS A 525 -16.55 13.53 -13.16
C LYS A 525 -15.86 12.84 -14.34
N THR A 526 -14.64 12.33 -14.18
CA THR A 526 -13.86 11.72 -15.26
C THR A 526 -13.92 10.19 -15.28
N ILE A 527 -14.39 9.55 -14.20
CA ILE A 527 -14.51 8.07 -14.13
C ILE A 527 -15.36 7.50 -15.28
N PRO A 528 -16.53 8.06 -15.64
CA PRO A 528 -17.31 7.57 -16.79
C PRO A 528 -16.64 7.81 -18.15
N LYS A 529 -15.58 8.63 -18.20
CA LYS A 529 -14.87 9.01 -19.43
C LYS A 529 -13.59 8.21 -19.66
N VAL A 530 -13.15 7.42 -18.67
CA VAL A 530 -11.90 6.65 -18.70
C VAL A 530 -12.13 5.13 -18.79
N LEU A 531 -13.31 4.72 -19.27
CA LEU A 531 -13.70 3.31 -19.42
C LEU A 531 -12.75 2.52 -20.33
N TRP A 532 -12.07 3.19 -21.26
CA TRP A 532 -11.01 2.61 -22.10
C TRP A 532 -9.83 2.06 -21.28
N MET A 533 -9.63 2.46 -20.02
CA MET A 533 -8.57 1.95 -19.14
C MET A 533 -8.62 0.42 -19.01
N ALA A 534 -9.80 -0.19 -18.99
CA ALA A 534 -9.96 -1.65 -18.92
C ALA A 534 -9.41 -2.38 -20.16
N THR A 535 -9.28 -1.68 -21.30
CA THR A 535 -8.81 -2.25 -22.56
C THR A 535 -7.27 -2.28 -22.67
N LEU A 536 -6.57 -1.46 -21.87
CA LEU A 536 -5.10 -1.40 -21.83
C LEU A 536 -4.50 -2.70 -21.32
N ARG A 537 -3.40 -3.18 -21.88
CA ARG A 537 -2.69 -4.36 -21.36
C ARG A 537 -2.37 -4.18 -19.87
N PRO A 538 -2.45 -5.24 -19.03
CA PRO A 538 -2.20 -5.10 -17.60
C PRO A 538 -0.80 -4.54 -17.32
N ALA A 539 0.19 -4.89 -18.15
CA ALA A 539 1.56 -4.41 -18.03
C ALA A 539 1.74 -2.89 -18.26
N SER A 540 0.77 -2.21 -18.90
CA SER A 540 0.80 -0.76 -19.09
C SER A 540 0.27 0.00 -17.87
N LEU A 541 -0.65 -0.60 -17.09
CA LEU A 541 -1.34 0.06 -15.99
C LEU A 541 -0.39 0.54 -14.85
N PRO A 542 0.68 -0.19 -14.47
CA PRO A 542 1.64 0.28 -13.48
C PRO A 542 2.36 1.59 -13.85
N ASN A 543 2.36 1.96 -15.14
CA ASN A 543 2.98 3.18 -15.65
C ASN A 543 2.03 4.39 -15.68
N TRP A 544 0.83 4.29 -15.10
CA TRP A 544 -0.20 5.34 -15.16
C TRP A 544 0.29 6.74 -14.73
N ASN A 545 1.10 6.79 -13.67
CA ASN A 545 1.62 8.04 -13.07
C ASN A 545 3.04 8.37 -13.55
N LYS A 546 3.61 7.63 -14.50
CA LYS A 546 5.02 7.80 -14.92
C LYS A 546 5.19 8.97 -15.88
N MET A 547 4.23 9.19 -16.77
CA MET A 547 4.30 10.27 -17.77
C MET A 547 3.95 11.63 -17.17
N ARG A 548 4.71 12.65 -17.56
CA ARG A 548 4.41 14.06 -17.32
C ARG A 548 4.06 14.72 -18.64
N ILE A 549 2.93 15.42 -18.70
CA ILE A 549 2.49 16.12 -19.90
C ILE A 549 2.41 17.61 -19.55
N SER A 550 3.14 18.45 -20.28
CA SER A 550 3.10 19.90 -20.13
C SER A 550 2.40 20.56 -21.31
N VAL A 551 1.61 21.60 -21.05
CA VAL A 551 0.94 22.41 -22.08
C VAL A 551 1.78 23.65 -22.32
N ASN A 552 2.22 23.88 -23.56
CA ASN A 552 3.09 24.98 -23.93
C ASN A 552 2.40 25.80 -25.02
N ILE A 553 1.93 26.99 -24.65
CA ILE A 553 1.14 27.88 -25.50
C ILE A 553 2.06 28.93 -26.12
N ILE A 554 1.95 29.12 -27.43
CA ILE A 554 2.59 30.21 -28.17
C ILE A 554 1.52 31.26 -28.51
N THR A 555 1.74 32.52 -28.11
CA THR A 555 0.78 33.61 -28.34
C THR A 555 1.46 34.98 -28.48
N GLN A 556 0.78 35.95 -29.08
CA GLN A 556 1.29 37.32 -29.24
C GLN A 556 0.24 38.41 -28.98
N THR A 557 -0.71 38.62 -29.89
CA THR A 557 -1.63 39.80 -29.87
C THR A 557 -3.09 39.42 -30.12
N ARG A 558 -3.50 38.23 -29.65
CA ARG A 558 -4.84 37.67 -29.93
C ARG A 558 -5.56 37.25 -28.65
N ALA A 559 -5.75 38.19 -27.72
CA ALA A 559 -6.36 37.94 -26.42
C ALA A 559 -7.72 37.19 -26.49
N GLY A 560 -8.59 37.53 -27.45
CA GLY A 560 -9.89 36.87 -27.62
C GLY A 560 -9.76 35.39 -28.05
N SER A 561 -8.88 35.12 -29.00
CA SER A 561 -8.61 33.75 -29.49
C SER A 561 -7.94 32.89 -28.41
N LEU A 562 -6.94 33.48 -27.73
CA LEU A 562 -6.31 32.88 -26.57
C LEU A 562 -7.34 32.57 -25.46
N GLY A 563 -8.30 33.45 -25.23
CA GLY A 563 -9.40 33.22 -24.28
C GLY A 563 -10.22 31.95 -24.60
N ARG A 564 -10.49 31.70 -25.90
CA ARG A 564 -11.16 30.47 -26.37
C ARG A 564 -10.31 29.23 -26.09
N LEU A 565 -9.02 29.28 -26.44
CA LEU A 565 -8.08 28.19 -26.13
C LEU A 565 -8.05 27.88 -24.62
N LEU A 566 -7.87 28.91 -23.79
CA LEU A 566 -7.78 28.76 -22.34
C LEU A 566 -9.06 28.21 -21.71
N SER A 567 -10.22 28.63 -22.22
CA SER A 567 -11.51 28.09 -21.81
C SER A 567 -11.62 26.60 -22.16
N SER A 568 -11.26 26.21 -23.40
CA SER A 568 -11.32 24.81 -23.82
C SER A 568 -10.36 23.89 -23.05
N LEU A 569 -9.14 24.36 -22.77
CA LEU A 569 -8.17 23.65 -21.91
C LEU A 569 -8.72 23.45 -20.49
N LYS A 570 -9.27 24.50 -19.87
CA LYS A 570 -9.83 24.41 -18.51
C LYS A 570 -11.01 23.43 -18.41
N ASN A 571 -11.77 23.27 -19.49
CA ASN A 571 -12.96 22.42 -19.52
C ASN A 571 -12.67 20.96 -19.91
N ALA A 572 -11.41 20.59 -20.14
CA ALA A 572 -11.04 19.22 -20.51
C ALA A 572 -11.03 18.23 -19.33
N TYR A 573 -11.16 16.94 -19.65
CA TYR A 573 -11.18 15.86 -18.68
C TYR A 573 -9.77 15.39 -18.32
N TYR A 574 -9.21 15.95 -17.24
CA TYR A 574 -7.94 15.50 -16.66
C TYR A 574 -8.12 14.35 -15.66
N LEU A 575 -7.12 13.47 -15.58
CA LEU A 575 -7.20 12.20 -14.84
C LEU A 575 -6.54 12.25 -13.45
N GLY A 576 -6.52 13.44 -12.84
CA GLY A 576 -5.87 13.69 -11.54
C GLY A 576 -4.36 13.93 -11.64
N ASP A 577 -3.81 13.96 -12.84
CA ASP A 577 -2.40 14.25 -13.11
C ASP A 577 -2.08 15.74 -12.87
N GLU A 578 -0.84 16.01 -12.48
CA GLU A 578 -0.28 17.37 -12.54
C GLU A 578 0.17 17.69 -13.97
N VAL A 579 -0.45 18.71 -14.58
CA VAL A 579 -0.25 19.16 -15.95
C VAL A 579 0.21 20.62 -15.91
N PRO A 580 1.52 20.92 -15.94
CA PRO A 580 2.00 22.30 -15.97
C PRO A 580 1.61 23.02 -17.27
N ILE A 581 1.39 24.34 -17.19
CA ILE A 581 1.11 25.20 -18.35
C ILE A 581 2.17 26.29 -18.48
N SER A 582 2.68 26.50 -19.68
CA SER A 582 3.62 27.57 -20.01
C SER A 582 3.07 28.47 -21.12
N PHE A 583 3.29 29.78 -20.98
CA PHE A 583 2.95 30.79 -21.98
C PHE A 583 4.24 31.36 -22.56
N ASN A 584 4.42 31.20 -23.87
CA ASN A 584 5.59 31.64 -24.62
C ASN A 584 5.19 32.82 -25.51
N MET A 585 5.49 34.02 -25.04
CA MET A 585 5.18 35.28 -25.69
C MET A 585 6.44 35.88 -26.30
N ASP A 586 6.31 36.49 -27.47
CA ASP A 586 7.41 37.17 -28.14
C ASP A 586 7.44 38.67 -27.75
N SER A 587 8.35 39.46 -28.33
CA SER A 587 8.64 40.82 -27.84
C SER A 587 7.46 41.80 -27.96
N LYS A 588 6.59 41.60 -28.96
CA LYS A 588 5.47 42.47 -29.34
C LYS A 588 4.11 42.07 -28.75
N VAL A 589 4.07 41.30 -27.65
CA VAL A 589 2.81 40.95 -26.96
C VAL A 589 2.08 42.21 -26.50
N ASP A 590 0.75 42.26 -26.68
CA ASP A 590 -0.08 43.40 -26.30
C ASP A 590 -0.56 43.34 -24.84
N ALA A 591 -1.04 44.47 -24.32
CA ALA A 591 -1.51 44.58 -22.93
C ALA A 591 -2.72 43.67 -22.65
N ALA A 592 -3.62 43.51 -23.62
CA ALA A 592 -4.80 42.66 -23.48
C ALA A 592 -4.43 41.19 -23.29
N THR A 593 -3.46 40.68 -24.07
CA THR A 593 -2.97 39.30 -23.98
C THR A 593 -2.23 39.09 -22.66
N LEU A 594 -1.38 40.04 -22.24
CA LEU A 594 -0.70 39.98 -20.94
C LEU A 594 -1.70 39.91 -19.78
N ASN A 595 -2.75 40.73 -19.81
CA ASN A 595 -3.79 40.72 -18.79
C ASN A 595 -4.55 39.38 -18.77
N ALA A 596 -4.89 38.83 -19.94
CA ALA A 596 -5.56 37.53 -20.05
C ALA A 596 -4.72 36.39 -19.45
N VAL A 597 -3.42 36.35 -19.79
CA VAL A 597 -2.48 35.33 -19.29
C VAL A 597 -2.24 35.46 -17.78
N ASN A 598 -2.09 36.68 -17.27
CA ASN A 598 -1.91 36.93 -15.84
C ASN A 598 -3.14 36.54 -15.03
N ALA A 599 -4.34 36.91 -15.49
CA ALA A 599 -5.60 36.62 -14.82
C ALA A 599 -6.02 35.13 -14.89
N PHE A 600 -5.48 34.36 -15.83
CA PHE A 600 -5.86 32.96 -16.00
C PHE A 600 -5.42 32.08 -14.81
N ALA A 601 -6.39 31.52 -14.09
CA ALA A 601 -6.16 30.56 -13.01
C ALA A 601 -6.16 29.12 -13.58
N TRP A 602 -5.02 28.44 -13.47
CA TRP A 602 -4.85 27.07 -13.95
C TRP A 602 -4.95 26.06 -12.79
N PRO A 603 -5.98 25.18 -12.77
CA PRO A 603 -6.22 24.31 -11.63
C PRO A 603 -5.49 22.96 -11.69
N HIS A 604 -4.76 22.68 -12.77
CA HIS A 604 -4.18 21.35 -13.02
C HIS A 604 -2.66 21.27 -12.82
N GLY A 605 -1.98 22.36 -12.46
CA GLY A 605 -0.53 22.35 -12.22
C GLY A 605 0.07 23.74 -12.14
N GLY A 606 1.40 23.85 -12.21
CA GLY A 606 2.10 25.14 -12.22
C GLY A 606 1.84 25.96 -13.49
N LYS A 607 1.78 27.30 -13.35
CA LYS A 607 1.69 28.27 -14.45
C LYS A 607 3.01 29.03 -14.61
N THR A 608 3.61 29.00 -15.79
CA THR A 608 4.88 29.69 -16.11
C THR A 608 4.71 30.67 -17.25
N LEU A 609 5.25 31.89 -17.10
CA LEU A 609 5.23 32.92 -18.13
C LEU A 609 6.64 33.15 -18.68
N ARG A 610 6.79 33.15 -20.01
CA ARG A 610 8.04 33.44 -20.70
C ARG A 610 7.77 34.52 -21.74
N ARG A 611 8.56 35.58 -21.71
CA ARG A 611 8.49 36.69 -22.66
C ARG A 611 9.87 36.99 -23.21
N ARG A 612 9.98 37.10 -24.54
CA ARG A 612 11.24 37.51 -25.17
C ARG A 612 11.45 39.02 -25.11
N ILE A 613 12.72 39.42 -25.00
CA ILE A 613 13.16 40.81 -25.16
C ILE A 613 13.35 41.12 -26.65
N ILE A 614 14.01 40.22 -27.38
CA ILE A 614 14.28 40.36 -28.82
C ILE A 614 13.27 39.54 -29.62
N GLN A 615 12.74 40.14 -30.70
CA GLN A 615 11.79 39.49 -31.60
C GLN A 615 12.35 38.17 -32.16
N GLY A 616 11.73 37.06 -31.78
CA GLY A 616 12.16 35.73 -32.18
C GLY A 616 11.52 35.24 -33.48
N GLY A 617 10.27 35.64 -33.74
CA GLY A 617 9.44 35.11 -34.81
C GLY A 617 8.95 33.68 -34.52
N LEU A 618 8.09 33.14 -35.39
CA LEU A 618 7.42 31.86 -35.17
C LEU A 618 8.41 30.69 -35.00
N ILE A 619 9.54 30.71 -35.72
CA ILE A 619 10.55 29.66 -35.65
C ILE A 619 11.10 29.50 -34.23
N ARG A 620 11.61 30.58 -33.65
CA ARG A 620 12.16 30.56 -32.28
C ARG A 620 11.06 30.42 -31.24
N ALA A 621 9.89 31.02 -31.46
CA ALA A 621 8.76 30.92 -30.54
C ALA A 621 8.33 29.46 -30.33
N VAL A 622 8.26 28.65 -31.39
CA VAL A 622 7.87 27.23 -31.28
C VAL A 622 9.04 26.35 -30.83
N SER A 623 10.22 26.46 -31.45
CA SER A 623 11.35 25.57 -31.15
C SER A 623 11.90 25.70 -29.72
N GLU A 624 11.78 26.87 -29.10
CA GLU A 624 12.27 27.15 -27.74
C GLU A 624 11.15 27.15 -26.68
N SER A 625 9.93 26.75 -27.07
CA SER A 625 8.74 26.76 -26.18
C SER A 625 8.76 25.65 -25.13
N TRP A 626 9.49 24.56 -25.37
CA TRP A 626 9.53 23.40 -24.51
C TRP A 626 10.89 22.71 -24.53
N TYR A 627 11.36 22.31 -23.35
CA TYR A 627 12.60 21.57 -23.15
C TYR A 627 12.31 20.40 -22.20
N PRO A 628 12.34 19.14 -22.66
CA PRO A 628 12.01 17.98 -21.84
C PRO A 628 13.04 17.75 -20.73
N ALA A 629 12.58 17.59 -19.49
CA ALA A 629 13.43 17.28 -18.35
C ALA A 629 13.83 15.79 -18.27
N SER A 630 13.07 14.89 -18.90
CA SER A 630 13.33 13.44 -18.91
C SER A 630 12.77 12.78 -20.18
N ASP A 631 12.89 11.45 -20.28
CA ASP A 631 12.29 10.64 -21.35
C ASP A 631 10.79 10.35 -21.15
N ASP A 632 10.25 10.75 -20.01
CA ASP A 632 8.84 10.63 -19.62
C ASP A 632 8.14 12.01 -19.53
N ASP A 633 8.84 13.09 -19.90
CA ASP A 633 8.30 14.45 -20.00
C ASP A 633 7.90 14.73 -21.46
N TYR A 634 6.61 15.00 -21.70
CA TYR A 634 6.02 15.21 -23.01
C TYR A 634 5.48 16.63 -23.13
N GLY A 635 5.69 17.26 -24.29
CA GLY A 635 5.27 18.64 -24.54
C GLY A 635 4.11 18.71 -25.53
N LEU A 636 2.95 19.16 -25.07
CA LEU A 636 1.85 19.59 -25.92
C LEU A 636 2.13 21.03 -26.39
N LEU A 637 2.21 21.24 -27.71
CA LEU A 637 2.38 22.55 -28.32
C LEU A 637 1.07 23.04 -28.91
N LEU A 638 0.66 24.26 -28.54
CA LEU A 638 -0.57 24.89 -28.99
C LEU A 638 -0.30 26.36 -29.34
N GLU A 639 -0.94 26.85 -30.41
CA GLU A 639 -0.97 28.27 -30.78
C GLU A 639 -2.31 28.88 -30.34
N ASP A 640 -2.36 30.21 -30.23
CA ASP A 640 -3.54 30.93 -29.72
C ASP A 640 -4.81 30.83 -30.60
N ASP A 641 -4.69 30.31 -31.83
CA ASP A 641 -5.80 30.08 -32.76
C ASP A 641 -6.40 28.67 -32.69
N ILE A 642 -5.92 27.83 -31.76
CA ILE A 642 -6.39 26.46 -31.56
C ILE A 642 -7.49 26.41 -30.49
N GLU A 643 -8.49 25.57 -30.71
CA GLU A 643 -9.43 25.12 -29.68
C GLU A 643 -9.30 23.61 -29.51
N VAL A 644 -9.31 23.11 -28.27
CA VAL A 644 -9.18 21.67 -27.98
C VAL A 644 -10.49 21.04 -27.53
N SER A 645 -10.68 19.77 -27.88
CA SER A 645 -11.80 18.96 -27.38
C SER A 645 -11.66 18.72 -25.87
N PRO A 646 -12.77 18.63 -25.11
CA PRO A 646 -12.72 18.17 -23.73
C PRO A 646 -12.06 16.80 -23.53
N TYR A 647 -11.95 15.98 -24.57
CA TYR A 647 -11.36 14.63 -24.56
C TYR A 647 -9.89 14.58 -24.98
N TYR A 648 -9.27 15.71 -25.35
CA TYR A 648 -7.91 15.70 -25.90
C TYR A 648 -6.89 15.01 -24.97
N TYR A 649 -6.99 15.26 -23.67
CA TYR A 649 -6.07 14.70 -22.67
C TYR A 649 -6.22 13.18 -22.55
N LEU A 650 -7.46 12.69 -22.65
CA LEU A 650 -7.78 11.26 -22.62
C LEU A 650 -7.20 10.54 -23.84
N TRP A 651 -7.28 11.14 -25.02
CA TRP A 651 -6.66 10.62 -26.25
C TRP A 651 -5.14 10.48 -26.09
N VAL A 652 -4.48 11.53 -25.61
CA VAL A 652 -3.02 11.54 -25.40
C VAL A 652 -2.62 10.45 -24.40
N LYS A 653 -3.24 10.43 -23.23
CA LYS A 653 -2.89 9.48 -22.17
C LYS A 653 -3.16 8.03 -22.60
N TYR A 654 -4.26 7.78 -23.33
CA TYR A 654 -4.54 6.45 -23.86
C TYR A 654 -3.49 6.02 -24.90
N ALA A 655 -3.11 6.89 -25.83
CA ALA A 655 -2.10 6.60 -26.84
C ALA A 655 -0.72 6.33 -26.23
N LEU A 656 -0.28 7.13 -25.25
CA LEU A 656 0.97 6.91 -24.53
C LEU A 656 0.98 5.56 -23.80
N LEU A 657 -0.09 5.23 -23.07
CA LEU A 657 -0.21 3.95 -22.38
C LEU A 657 -0.24 2.74 -23.33
N ALA A 658 -0.85 2.90 -24.50
CA ALA A 658 -0.99 1.84 -25.50
C ALA A 658 0.29 1.61 -26.33
N TYR A 659 1.03 2.66 -26.68
CA TYR A 659 2.12 2.57 -27.66
C TYR A 659 3.51 2.86 -27.09
N ARG A 660 3.63 3.47 -25.91
CA ARG A 660 4.92 3.88 -25.33
C ARG A 660 5.22 3.26 -23.97
N TYR A 661 4.18 2.97 -23.18
CA TYR A 661 4.31 2.34 -21.86
C TYR A 661 3.83 0.88 -21.81
N ASP A 662 3.43 0.32 -22.96
CA ASP A 662 3.29 -1.13 -23.11
C ASP A 662 4.68 -1.73 -23.40
N PRO A 663 5.28 -2.51 -22.48
CA PRO A 663 6.63 -3.07 -22.68
C PRO A 663 6.71 -4.07 -23.83
N THR A 664 5.58 -4.53 -24.36
CA THR A 664 5.52 -5.46 -25.50
C THR A 664 5.43 -4.75 -26.85
N VAL A 665 5.35 -3.42 -26.86
CA VAL A 665 5.28 -2.60 -28.08
C VAL A 665 6.61 -1.91 -28.30
N SER A 666 7.19 -2.10 -29.48
CA SER A 666 8.35 -1.34 -29.96
C SER A 666 7.96 -0.54 -31.19
N LEU A 667 7.93 0.79 -31.04
CA LEU A 667 7.66 1.74 -32.11
C LEU A 667 8.54 2.99 -31.94
N PRO A 668 9.87 2.85 -32.08
CA PRO A 668 10.81 3.95 -31.86
C PRO A 668 10.61 5.11 -32.83
N GLU A 669 9.97 4.89 -33.98
CA GLU A 669 9.69 5.92 -34.98
C GLU A 669 8.53 6.87 -34.60
N LEU A 670 7.77 6.54 -33.55
CA LEU A 670 6.68 7.39 -33.07
C LEU A 670 7.28 8.64 -32.39
N SER A 671 7.16 9.77 -33.08
CA SER A 671 7.74 11.05 -32.68
C SER A 671 6.75 12.01 -32.03
N SER A 672 5.45 11.87 -32.33
CA SER A 672 4.40 12.70 -31.75
C SER A 672 3.01 12.06 -31.82
N ILE A 673 2.07 12.61 -31.06
CA ILE A 673 0.63 12.29 -31.13
C ILE A 673 -0.11 13.56 -31.55
N SER A 674 -0.78 13.52 -32.71
CA SER A 674 -1.60 14.61 -33.23
C SER A 674 -2.93 14.69 -32.48
N LEU A 675 -3.41 15.92 -32.27
CA LEU A 675 -4.77 16.22 -31.86
C LEU A 675 -5.68 16.61 -33.04
N TYR A 676 -5.11 16.84 -34.22
CA TYR A 676 -5.82 17.32 -35.41
C TYR A 676 -5.88 16.25 -36.51
N THR A 677 -6.89 16.33 -37.38
CA THR A 677 -7.07 15.46 -38.56
C THR A 677 -6.99 16.30 -39.84
N PRO A 678 -5.97 16.10 -40.70
CA PRO A 678 -5.81 16.84 -41.96
C PRO A 678 -7.00 16.72 -42.91
N ARG A 679 -7.43 17.88 -43.44
CA ARG A 679 -8.40 17.97 -44.54
C ARG A 679 -7.77 18.16 -45.92
N LEU A 680 -6.51 18.55 -45.98
CA LEU A 680 -5.76 18.80 -47.21
C LEU A 680 -4.42 18.07 -47.22
N VAL A 681 -3.92 17.72 -48.40
CA VAL A 681 -2.51 17.35 -48.57
C VAL A 681 -1.67 18.63 -48.68
N GLU A 682 -1.22 19.17 -47.55
CA GLU A 682 -0.62 20.52 -47.49
C GLU A 682 0.74 20.66 -48.19
N VAL A 683 1.41 19.54 -48.47
CA VAL A 683 2.79 19.46 -48.99
C VAL A 683 2.88 19.40 -50.52
N THR A 684 1.75 19.37 -51.24
CA THR A 684 1.71 19.45 -52.70
C THR A 684 1.15 20.80 -53.16
N LYS A 685 1.51 21.21 -54.38
CA LYS A 685 1.13 22.54 -54.91
C LYS A 685 -0.39 22.67 -55.04
N GLU A 686 -1.06 21.60 -55.46
CA GLU A 686 -2.50 21.55 -55.72
C GLU A 686 -3.32 21.52 -54.42
N ARG A 687 -2.73 21.08 -53.30
CA ARG A 687 -3.39 20.94 -51.98
C ARG A 687 -4.75 20.24 -52.06
N PRO A 688 -4.85 19.05 -52.66
CA PRO A 688 -6.14 18.36 -52.80
C PRO A 688 -6.77 18.09 -51.44
N ARG A 689 -8.11 18.16 -51.40
CA ARG A 689 -8.89 17.69 -50.25
C ARG A 689 -8.66 16.22 -50.02
N TRP A 690 -8.52 15.84 -48.76
CA TRP A 690 -8.25 14.48 -48.33
C TRP A 690 -9.01 14.16 -47.04
N ASN A 691 -9.53 12.95 -46.98
CA ASN A 691 -10.32 12.47 -45.85
C ASN A 691 -9.86 11.06 -45.50
N ALA A 692 -9.22 10.92 -44.32
CA ALA A 692 -8.71 9.65 -43.82
C ALA A 692 -9.81 8.59 -43.68
N THR A 693 -11.00 8.99 -43.22
CA THR A 693 -12.13 8.07 -43.00
C THR A 693 -12.61 7.45 -44.30
N ALA A 694 -12.78 8.27 -45.34
CA ALA A 694 -13.13 7.79 -46.68
C ALA A 694 -12.01 6.93 -47.28
N PHE A 695 -10.76 7.38 -47.13
CA PHE A 695 -9.58 6.68 -47.64
C PHE A 695 -9.44 5.26 -47.06
N PHE A 696 -9.52 5.13 -45.73
CA PHE A 696 -9.39 3.84 -45.05
C PHE A 696 -10.67 3.00 -45.08
N GLY A 697 -11.84 3.61 -45.28
CA GLY A 697 -13.12 2.89 -45.42
C GLY A 697 -13.12 1.87 -46.55
N ALA A 698 -12.37 2.13 -47.62
CA ALA A 698 -12.17 1.21 -48.75
C ALA A 698 -11.08 0.14 -48.50
N THR A 699 -10.48 0.09 -47.30
CA THR A 699 -9.36 -0.80 -46.98
C THR A 699 -9.70 -1.77 -45.85
N LYS A 700 -8.88 -2.82 -45.70
CA LYS A 700 -8.97 -3.78 -44.58
C LYS A 700 -8.80 -3.17 -43.19
N HIS A 701 -8.33 -1.92 -43.08
CA HIS A 701 -8.12 -1.25 -41.80
C HIS A 701 -9.45 -0.74 -41.21
N GLY A 702 -10.45 -0.43 -42.05
CA GLY A 702 -11.72 0.17 -41.61
C GLY A 702 -11.65 1.69 -41.46
N ALA A 703 -12.83 2.32 -41.56
CA ALA A 703 -12.96 3.77 -41.73
C ALA A 703 -12.43 4.61 -40.55
N ASN A 704 -12.58 4.15 -39.30
CA ASN A 704 -12.23 4.94 -38.10
C ASN A 704 -10.90 4.53 -37.47
N THR A 705 -9.99 3.94 -38.24
CA THR A 705 -8.71 3.46 -37.73
C THR A 705 -7.72 4.62 -37.59
N PRO A 706 -7.18 4.89 -36.38
CA PRO A 706 -6.04 5.78 -36.21
C PRO A 706 -4.86 5.31 -37.06
N TYR A 707 -4.03 6.25 -37.50
CA TYR A 707 -2.97 5.95 -38.47
C TYR A 707 -1.67 6.68 -38.14
N LEU A 708 -0.57 6.12 -38.62
CA LEU A 708 0.75 6.72 -38.52
C LEU A 708 1.02 7.52 -39.80
N HIS A 709 1.51 8.74 -39.65
CA HIS A 709 1.74 9.64 -40.79
C HIS A 709 3.07 10.39 -40.63
N GLN A 710 3.86 10.43 -41.71
CA GLN A 710 5.16 11.13 -41.72
C GLN A 710 5.03 12.66 -41.65
N LEU A 711 3.85 13.22 -41.92
CA LEU A 711 3.59 14.65 -41.79
C LEU A 711 3.46 15.04 -40.29
N PRO A 712 4.29 15.93 -39.74
CA PRO A 712 4.09 16.47 -38.39
C PRO A 712 2.83 17.33 -38.32
N CYS A 713 2.14 17.27 -37.20
CA CYS A 713 1.00 18.14 -36.94
C CYS A 713 1.46 19.46 -36.30
N SER A 714 0.91 20.58 -36.77
CA SER A 714 1.20 21.94 -36.27
C SER A 714 -0.01 22.61 -35.61
N TRP A 715 -1.16 21.95 -35.54
CA TRP A 715 -2.40 22.50 -34.98
C TRP A 715 -2.82 21.80 -33.69
N GLY A 716 -1.82 21.45 -32.86
CA GLY A 716 -2.01 20.70 -31.63
C GLY A 716 -1.41 19.30 -31.73
N ALA A 717 -0.26 19.10 -31.08
CA ALA A 717 0.39 17.80 -31.00
C ALA A 717 1.25 17.66 -29.74
N VAL A 718 1.35 16.44 -29.24
CA VAL A 718 2.23 16.06 -28.14
C VAL A 718 3.52 15.48 -28.72
N PHE A 719 4.63 16.18 -28.51
CA PHE A 719 5.95 15.79 -29.01
C PHE A 719 6.71 14.94 -28.00
N PHE A 720 7.44 13.95 -28.51
CA PHE A 720 8.19 13.01 -27.68
C PHE A 720 9.56 13.59 -27.33
N PRO A 721 10.02 13.44 -26.08
CA PRO A 721 11.21 14.11 -25.56
C PRO A 721 12.48 13.85 -26.37
N LYS A 722 12.74 12.58 -26.71
CA LYS A 722 13.93 12.18 -27.48
C LYS A 722 13.98 12.86 -28.85
N HIS A 723 12.87 12.80 -29.58
CA HIS A 723 12.74 13.35 -30.91
C HIS A 723 12.76 14.88 -30.91
N TRP A 724 12.25 15.52 -29.84
CA TRP A 724 12.30 16.97 -29.72
C TRP A 724 13.71 17.50 -29.44
N ARG A 725 14.49 16.82 -28.59
CA ARG A 725 15.91 17.15 -28.38
C ARG A 725 16.72 17.00 -29.67
N GLU A 726 16.46 15.95 -30.43
CA GLU A 726 17.03 15.79 -31.77
C GLU A 726 16.59 16.91 -32.72
N PHE A 727 15.31 17.25 -32.75
CA PHE A 727 14.79 18.33 -33.59
C PHE A 727 15.49 19.66 -33.29
N TYR A 728 15.71 19.97 -32.01
CA TYR A 728 16.43 21.16 -31.59
C TYR A 728 17.86 21.19 -32.13
N ALA A 729 18.62 20.09 -31.97
CA ALA A 729 19.98 19.96 -32.49
C ALA A 729 20.04 19.98 -34.03
N TYR A 730 19.11 19.29 -34.68
CA TYR A 730 18.97 19.24 -36.13
C TYR A 730 18.71 20.63 -36.70
N MET A 731 17.77 21.37 -36.10
CA MET A 731 17.46 22.73 -36.52
C MET A 731 18.66 23.64 -36.31
N ALA A 732 19.38 23.56 -35.19
CA ALA A 732 20.60 24.35 -34.98
C ALA A 732 21.68 24.08 -36.05
N ALA A 733 21.81 22.83 -36.52
CA ALA A 733 22.77 22.47 -37.57
C ALA A 733 22.33 22.85 -38.99
N ARG A 734 21.02 23.03 -39.22
CA ARG A 734 20.45 23.30 -40.56
C ARG A 734 19.91 24.70 -40.74
N PHE A 735 19.76 25.46 -39.66
CA PHE A 735 19.28 26.83 -39.71
C PHE A 735 20.30 27.71 -40.43
N THR A 736 19.86 28.33 -41.51
CA THR A 736 20.65 29.24 -42.34
C THR A 736 19.85 30.53 -42.50
N GLU A 737 20.53 31.67 -42.65
CA GLU A 737 19.85 32.95 -42.86
C GLU A 737 19.12 33.00 -44.21
N ASP A 738 19.69 32.38 -45.25
CA ASP A 738 19.03 32.16 -46.54
C ASP A 738 18.47 30.74 -46.62
N ALA A 739 17.15 30.60 -46.47
CA ALA A 739 16.47 29.31 -46.52
C ALA A 739 16.57 28.60 -47.89
N LYS A 740 17.00 29.27 -48.98
CA LYS A 740 17.35 28.61 -50.26
C LYS A 740 18.61 27.75 -50.16
N THR A 741 19.46 28.01 -49.18
CA THR A 741 20.69 27.23 -48.93
C THR A 741 20.44 25.95 -48.15
N ASN A 742 19.18 25.67 -47.74
CA ASN A 742 18.85 24.41 -47.08
C ASN A 742 19.09 23.22 -48.05
N PRO A 743 20.00 22.30 -47.71
CA PRO A 743 20.40 21.22 -48.60
C PRO A 743 19.33 20.15 -48.79
N VAL A 744 18.29 20.10 -47.95
CA VAL A 744 17.25 19.07 -48.02
C VAL A 744 16.18 19.43 -49.05
N GLN A 745 16.09 18.61 -50.09
CA GLN A 745 15.20 18.76 -51.23
C GLN A 745 14.37 17.48 -51.42
N ILE A 746 13.17 17.48 -50.85
CA ILE A 746 12.26 16.33 -50.94
C ILE A 746 11.58 16.34 -52.32
N PRO A 747 11.70 15.27 -53.14
CA PRO A 747 11.16 15.25 -54.48
C PRO A 747 9.65 15.52 -54.51
N ARG A 748 9.22 16.46 -55.36
CA ARG A 748 7.82 16.88 -55.54
C ARG A 748 7.16 17.52 -54.30
N SER A 749 7.92 17.79 -53.24
CA SER A 749 7.40 18.50 -52.08
C SER A 749 7.48 20.01 -52.29
N ARG A 750 6.38 20.72 -52.03
CA ARG A 750 6.39 22.18 -52.01
C ARG A 750 7.09 22.76 -50.79
N THR A 751 7.37 21.95 -49.77
CA THR A 751 8.09 22.39 -48.55
C THR A 751 9.49 22.87 -48.86
N ASN A 752 10.08 22.44 -49.99
CA ASN A 752 11.36 22.94 -50.50
C ASN A 752 11.37 24.46 -50.71
N GLY A 753 10.20 25.06 -51.00
CA GLY A 753 10.05 26.50 -51.15
C GLY A 753 9.76 27.27 -49.86
N TRP A 754 9.54 26.60 -48.72
CA TRP A 754 9.16 27.27 -47.47
C TRP A 754 10.36 27.96 -46.83
N GLN A 755 10.29 29.28 -46.66
CA GLN A 755 11.44 30.09 -46.18
C GLN A 755 11.38 30.42 -44.68
N ALA A 756 10.19 30.45 -44.07
CA ALA A 756 9.98 30.95 -42.70
C ALA A 756 9.16 30.00 -41.81
N SER A 757 9.27 28.69 -42.02
CA SER A 757 8.46 27.68 -41.32
C SER A 757 9.32 26.71 -40.51
N TRP A 758 9.13 26.69 -39.19
CA TRP A 758 9.75 25.71 -38.30
C TRP A 758 9.36 24.28 -38.67
N LYS A 759 8.11 24.11 -39.12
CA LYS A 759 7.55 22.83 -39.55
C LYS A 759 8.33 22.26 -40.75
N LYS A 760 8.97 23.09 -41.59
CA LYS A 760 9.84 22.62 -42.67
C LYS A 760 10.98 21.75 -42.11
N PHE A 761 11.72 22.25 -41.13
CA PHE A 761 12.83 21.52 -40.53
C PHE A 761 12.38 20.21 -39.88
N LEU A 762 11.19 20.23 -39.26
CA LEU A 762 10.62 19.02 -38.67
C LEU A 762 10.20 18.00 -39.75
N ILE A 763 9.61 18.46 -40.85
CA ILE A 763 9.31 17.61 -42.03
C ILE A 763 10.59 17.01 -42.59
N ASP A 764 11.64 17.83 -42.79
CA ASP A 764 12.93 17.37 -43.32
C ASP A 764 13.51 16.26 -42.42
N MET A 765 13.57 16.49 -41.10
CA MET A 765 14.06 15.51 -40.14
C MET A 765 13.22 14.24 -40.13
N MET A 766 11.89 14.34 -40.06
CA MET A 766 11.00 13.18 -40.06
C MET A 766 11.08 12.39 -41.37
N TYR A 767 11.29 13.08 -42.49
CA TYR A 767 11.49 12.44 -43.79
C TYR A 767 12.80 11.63 -43.80
N LEU A 768 13.90 12.24 -43.36
CA LEU A 768 15.22 11.61 -43.30
C LEU A 768 15.25 10.43 -42.32
N ARG A 769 14.61 10.54 -41.15
CA ARG A 769 14.61 9.49 -40.11
C ARG A 769 13.55 8.40 -40.29
N GLY A 770 12.56 8.64 -41.16
CA GLY A 770 11.38 7.80 -41.27
C GLY A 770 10.46 7.87 -40.04
N TYR A 771 10.47 8.99 -39.32
CA TYR A 771 9.61 9.23 -38.17
C TYR A 771 8.17 9.50 -38.57
N VAL A 772 7.26 9.17 -37.66
CA VAL A 772 5.82 9.29 -37.86
C VAL A 772 5.15 9.89 -36.63
N SER A 773 3.97 10.44 -36.86
CA SER A 773 3.05 10.88 -35.80
C SER A 773 1.79 10.03 -35.83
N LEU A 774 1.19 9.77 -34.66
CA LEU A 774 -0.12 9.12 -34.56
C LEU A 774 -1.23 10.14 -34.79
N TYR A 775 -2.15 9.86 -35.72
CA TYR A 775 -3.29 10.71 -36.05
C TYR A 775 -4.63 10.09 -35.67
N PRO A 776 -5.56 10.89 -35.10
CA PRO A 776 -6.94 10.48 -34.90
C PRO A 776 -7.69 10.39 -36.24
N ASN A 777 -8.66 9.48 -36.30
CA ASN A 777 -9.50 9.28 -37.48
C ASN A 777 -10.90 8.85 -37.05
N PHE A 778 -11.85 9.77 -37.15
CA PHE A 778 -13.23 9.58 -36.70
C PHE A 778 -14.22 10.11 -37.73
N PRO A 779 -15.51 9.71 -37.67
CA PRO A 779 -16.53 10.19 -38.57
C PRO A 779 -16.55 11.72 -38.70
N ASN A 780 -16.86 12.23 -39.89
CA ASN A 780 -16.87 13.66 -40.22
C ASN A 780 -15.52 14.39 -40.03
N GLN A 781 -14.41 13.64 -39.97
CA GLN A 781 -13.08 14.17 -39.64
C GLN A 781 -13.05 14.86 -38.27
N THR A 782 -13.90 14.40 -37.34
CA THR A 782 -13.93 14.90 -35.97
C THR A 782 -12.57 14.65 -35.30
N SER A 783 -12.08 15.63 -34.54
CA SER A 783 -10.73 15.60 -33.97
C SER A 783 -10.66 16.17 -32.56
N PHE A 784 -9.47 16.16 -31.97
CA PHE A 784 -9.23 16.66 -30.60
C PHE A 784 -8.76 18.10 -30.54
N SER A 785 -8.56 18.73 -31.69
CA SER A 785 -8.25 20.15 -31.84
C SER A 785 -8.79 20.66 -33.19
N THR A 786 -9.07 21.96 -33.26
CA THR A 786 -9.46 22.66 -34.48
C THR A 786 -8.71 23.98 -34.58
N ASN A 787 -8.41 24.41 -35.81
CA ASN A 787 -7.74 25.68 -36.09
C ASN A 787 -8.77 26.66 -36.68
N HIS A 788 -8.94 27.82 -36.06
CA HIS A 788 -9.94 28.83 -36.46
C HIS A 788 -9.48 29.82 -37.53
N MET A 789 -8.28 29.61 -38.08
CA MET A 789 -7.67 30.44 -39.13
C MET A 789 -7.60 31.93 -38.77
N GLU A 790 -7.14 32.24 -37.56
CA GLU A 790 -7.04 33.63 -37.13
C GLU A 790 -5.99 34.41 -37.97
N PRO A 791 -6.24 35.67 -38.34
CA PRO A 791 -5.29 36.47 -39.14
C PRO A 791 -3.91 36.58 -38.48
N GLY A 792 -2.83 36.30 -39.20
CA GLY A 792 -1.46 36.25 -38.66
C GLY A 792 -0.35 36.08 -39.70
N ALA A 793 0.77 35.49 -39.30
CA ALA A 793 1.96 35.37 -40.16
C ALA A 793 1.71 34.61 -41.48
N HIS A 794 0.74 33.69 -41.50
CA HIS A 794 0.40 32.89 -42.67
C HIS A 794 -0.98 33.22 -43.28
N ILE A 795 -1.92 33.75 -42.48
CA ILE A 795 -3.28 34.08 -42.90
C ILE A 795 -3.44 35.60 -43.00
N SER A 796 -3.86 36.11 -44.17
CA SER A 796 -4.03 37.55 -44.44
C SER A 796 -2.76 38.41 -44.38
N ALA A 797 -1.57 37.81 -44.53
CA ALA A 797 -0.33 38.57 -44.72
C ALA A 797 -0.41 39.42 -46.01
N LYS A 798 0.18 40.62 -46.01
CA LYS A 798 0.09 41.60 -47.11
C LYS A 798 0.46 41.04 -48.50
N ASP A 799 1.32 40.02 -48.54
CA ASP A 799 1.78 39.38 -49.78
C ASP A 799 1.08 38.04 -50.10
N ASN A 800 0.09 37.61 -49.29
CA ASN A 800 -0.59 36.34 -49.48
C ASN A 800 -1.71 36.45 -50.53
N LYS A 801 -1.43 35.98 -51.75
CA LYS A 801 -2.37 35.97 -52.88
C LYS A 801 -3.39 34.80 -52.84
N LEU A 802 -3.31 33.90 -51.86
CA LEU A 802 -4.20 32.74 -51.75
C LEU A 802 -5.47 33.09 -50.93
N LYS A 803 -6.64 32.83 -51.51
CA LYS A 803 -7.92 32.86 -50.78
C LYS A 803 -8.02 31.61 -49.91
N HIS A 804 -8.11 31.78 -48.60
CA HIS A 804 -8.28 30.66 -47.66
C HIS A 804 -9.76 30.44 -47.34
N ASP A 805 -10.20 29.18 -47.34
CA ASP A 805 -11.53 28.76 -46.90
C ASP A 805 -11.41 28.14 -45.51
N LYS A 806 -12.20 28.63 -44.53
CA LYS A 806 -12.23 28.07 -43.18
C LYS A 806 -12.56 26.58 -43.17
N GLY A 807 -13.41 26.12 -44.10
CA GLY A 807 -13.81 24.71 -44.21
C GLY A 807 -12.66 23.75 -44.56
N ASP A 808 -11.54 24.26 -45.06
CA ASP A 808 -10.35 23.46 -45.34
C ASP A 808 -9.48 23.20 -44.09
N PHE A 809 -9.78 23.86 -42.96
CA PHE A 809 -8.95 23.83 -41.75
C PHE A 809 -9.76 23.47 -40.51
N GLU A 810 -10.96 24.04 -40.35
CA GLU A 810 -11.82 23.76 -39.20
C GLU A 810 -12.37 22.33 -39.25
N VAL A 811 -12.28 21.64 -38.12
CA VAL A 811 -12.82 20.29 -37.93
C VAL A 811 -13.75 20.28 -36.71
N PRO A 812 -14.81 19.45 -36.72
CA PRO A 812 -15.62 19.28 -35.52
C PRO A 812 -14.77 18.69 -34.39
N LEU A 813 -15.01 19.13 -33.15
CA LEU A 813 -14.33 18.62 -31.97
C LEU A 813 -15.08 17.40 -31.40
N VAL A 814 -14.34 16.42 -30.91
CA VAL A 814 -14.90 15.28 -30.17
C VAL A 814 -15.61 15.80 -28.92
N ALA A 815 -16.91 15.50 -28.79
CA ALA A 815 -17.73 15.93 -27.65
C ALA A 815 -18.14 14.78 -26.71
N ASP A 816 -18.00 13.53 -27.16
CA ASP A 816 -18.43 12.32 -26.45
C ASP A 816 -17.32 11.27 -26.37
N ASP A 817 -17.60 10.14 -25.70
CA ASP A 817 -16.64 9.05 -25.58
C ASP A 817 -16.24 8.51 -26.97
N PHE A 818 -14.96 8.69 -27.32
CA PHE A 818 -14.40 8.28 -28.60
C PHE A 818 -14.02 6.80 -28.63
N ALA A 819 -13.92 6.12 -27.48
CA ALA A 819 -13.45 4.74 -27.43
C ALA A 819 -14.33 3.76 -28.22
N PRO A 820 -15.68 3.84 -28.20
CA PRO A 820 -16.55 3.01 -29.03
C PRO A 820 -16.38 3.21 -30.54
N LEU A 821 -15.87 4.37 -30.97
CA LEU A 821 -15.63 4.68 -32.38
C LEU A 821 -14.33 4.04 -32.91
N LEU A 822 -13.42 3.65 -32.02
CA LEU A 822 -12.20 2.95 -32.39
C LEU A 822 -12.50 1.53 -32.88
N PRO A 823 -11.63 0.94 -33.72
CA PRO A 823 -11.77 -0.44 -34.16
C PRO A 823 -11.87 -1.40 -32.97
N ALA A 824 -12.94 -2.20 -32.93
CA ALA A 824 -13.25 -3.10 -31.81
C ALA A 824 -13.32 -2.41 -30.43
N GLY A 825 -13.60 -1.10 -30.39
CA GLY A 825 -13.75 -0.32 -29.16
C GLY A 825 -12.46 -0.07 -28.38
N LYS A 826 -11.28 -0.19 -29.02
CA LYS A 826 -9.96 0.00 -28.37
C LYS A 826 -8.88 0.43 -29.35
N MET A 827 -7.76 0.94 -28.83
CA MET A 827 -6.57 1.23 -29.63
C MET A 827 -6.10 -0.01 -30.41
N PRO A 828 -5.91 0.08 -31.74
CA PRO A 828 -5.36 -1.02 -32.52
C PRO A 828 -3.94 -1.39 -32.05
N PRO A 829 -3.52 -2.67 -32.15
CA PRO A 829 -2.12 -3.02 -31.98
C PRO A 829 -1.22 -2.20 -32.91
N ALA A 830 -0.02 -1.81 -32.45
CA ALA A 830 0.90 -0.97 -33.24
C ALA A 830 1.19 -1.55 -34.64
N SER A 831 1.32 -2.88 -34.75
CA SER A 831 1.53 -3.60 -36.02
C SER A 831 0.35 -3.55 -37.00
N LYS A 832 -0.83 -3.11 -36.55
CA LYS A 832 -2.05 -2.98 -37.38
C LYS A 832 -2.37 -1.54 -37.77
N LEU A 833 -1.61 -0.57 -37.26
CA LEU A 833 -1.76 0.83 -37.66
C LEU A 833 -1.30 1.00 -39.11
N PRO A 834 -2.15 1.55 -40.00
CA PRO A 834 -1.70 1.92 -41.34
C PRO A 834 -0.69 3.06 -41.26
N VAL A 835 0.27 3.06 -42.19
CA VAL A 835 1.36 4.03 -42.25
C VAL A 835 1.29 4.79 -43.58
N LEU A 836 1.30 6.10 -43.51
CA LEU A 836 1.27 7.01 -44.66
C LEU A 836 2.59 7.80 -44.75
N ASN A 837 3.10 7.95 -45.97
CA ASN A 837 4.21 8.87 -46.26
C ASN A 837 3.76 10.33 -46.23
N LEU A 838 4.71 11.26 -46.42
CA LEU A 838 4.46 12.70 -46.44
C LEU A 838 3.35 13.15 -47.42
N PHE A 839 3.08 12.35 -48.46
CA PHE A 839 2.11 12.64 -49.53
C PHE A 839 0.79 11.85 -49.37
N ASN A 840 0.50 11.36 -48.17
CA ASN A 840 -0.69 10.57 -47.83
C ASN A 840 -0.81 9.24 -48.62
N GLN A 841 0.31 8.64 -49.03
CA GLN A 841 0.33 7.35 -49.72
C GLN A 841 0.69 6.21 -48.74
N PRO A 842 0.03 5.05 -48.81
CA PRO A 842 0.37 3.90 -47.98
C PRO A 842 1.80 3.41 -48.23
N VAL A 843 2.54 3.16 -47.15
CA VAL A 843 3.93 2.68 -47.21
C VAL A 843 4.26 1.93 -45.92
N SER A 844 5.34 1.15 -45.90
CA SER A 844 5.86 0.58 -44.64
C SER A 844 6.81 1.55 -43.94
N ILE A 845 7.01 1.39 -42.63
CA ILE A 845 8.04 2.15 -41.87
C ILE A 845 9.42 1.98 -42.52
N LYS A 846 9.79 0.75 -42.92
CA LYS A 846 11.03 0.48 -43.67
C LYS A 846 11.09 1.26 -44.99
N GLY A 847 9.97 1.40 -45.68
CA GLY A 847 9.86 2.21 -46.90
C GLY A 847 10.08 3.70 -46.65
N LEU A 848 9.58 4.25 -45.53
CA LEU A 848 9.87 5.63 -45.11
C LEU A 848 11.36 5.84 -44.88
N LYS A 849 11.99 4.95 -44.11
CA LYS A 849 13.43 4.98 -43.84
C LYS A 849 14.27 4.87 -45.12
N ALA A 850 13.89 3.98 -46.03
CA ALA A 850 14.55 3.84 -47.33
C ALA A 850 14.40 5.09 -48.22
N ALA A 851 13.27 5.79 -48.16
CA ALA A 851 13.09 7.04 -48.87
C ALA A 851 14.00 8.15 -48.30
N GLY A 852 14.10 8.25 -46.97
CA GLY A 852 15.01 9.16 -46.29
C GLY A 852 16.48 8.87 -46.61
N ALA A 853 16.92 7.63 -46.48
CA ALA A 853 18.30 7.22 -46.75
C ALA A 853 18.73 7.48 -48.21
N LYS A 854 17.80 7.37 -49.17
CA LYS A 854 18.07 7.62 -50.60
C LYS A 854 18.37 9.09 -50.91
N LEU A 855 17.92 10.05 -50.09
CA LEU A 855 18.21 11.47 -50.31
C LEU A 855 19.70 11.78 -50.16
N ARG A 856 20.42 11.08 -49.27
CA ARG A 856 21.83 11.35 -48.92
C ARG A 856 22.11 12.82 -48.54
N GLN A 857 21.09 13.52 -48.04
CA GLN A 857 21.14 14.94 -47.63
C GLN A 857 21.04 15.08 -46.10
N ASP A 858 21.41 14.03 -45.36
CA ASP A 858 21.39 14.03 -43.91
C ASP A 858 22.59 14.80 -43.32
N VAL A 859 22.59 15.00 -42.01
CA VAL A 859 23.66 15.72 -41.29
C VAL A 859 24.97 14.91 -41.23
N LEU A 860 24.89 13.59 -41.40
CA LEU A 860 26.05 12.72 -41.65
C LEU A 860 25.86 12.00 -42.99
N SER A 861 26.97 11.69 -43.66
CA SER A 861 26.94 10.90 -44.88
C SER A 861 26.79 9.41 -44.55
N CYS A 862 25.57 8.88 -44.68
CA CYS A 862 25.25 7.46 -44.50
C CYS A 862 25.04 6.75 -45.85
N VAL A 863 25.29 5.43 -45.89
CA VAL A 863 24.94 4.61 -47.07
C VAL A 863 23.43 4.41 -47.16
N ALA A 864 22.91 4.03 -48.34
CA ALA A 864 21.46 3.98 -48.62
C ALA A 864 20.64 2.97 -47.77
N THR A 865 21.30 2.11 -47.00
CA THR A 865 20.70 1.15 -46.05
C THR A 865 20.84 1.59 -44.59
N GLN A 866 21.35 2.79 -44.36
CA GLN A 866 21.60 3.35 -43.04
C GLN A 866 20.94 4.71 -42.87
N LEU A 867 20.63 5.05 -41.63
CA LEU A 867 20.16 6.37 -41.20
C LEU A 867 21.05 6.91 -40.10
N VAL A 868 21.04 8.22 -39.91
CA VAL A 868 21.68 8.84 -38.76
C VAL A 868 20.97 8.41 -37.48
N SER A 869 21.74 7.86 -36.56
CA SER A 869 21.37 7.66 -35.17
C SER A 869 21.92 8.80 -34.32
N VAL A 870 21.19 9.16 -33.28
CA VAL A 870 21.51 10.30 -32.41
C VAL A 870 21.73 9.84 -30.98
N ASP A 871 22.54 10.59 -30.25
CA ASP A 871 22.56 10.48 -28.81
C ASP A 871 21.25 11.04 -28.23
N HIS A 872 20.45 10.20 -27.55
CA HIS A 872 19.11 10.57 -27.11
C HIS A 872 19.08 11.61 -25.98
N VAL A 873 20.21 11.89 -25.32
CA VAL A 873 20.32 12.90 -24.27
C VAL A 873 20.61 14.26 -24.89
N THR A 874 21.62 14.34 -25.74
CA THR A 874 22.06 15.60 -26.38
C THR A 874 21.28 15.96 -27.64
N GLY A 875 20.67 14.97 -28.30
CA GLY A 875 20.05 15.10 -29.63
C GLY A 875 21.06 15.16 -30.78
N LEU A 876 22.38 15.10 -30.49
CA LEU A 876 23.42 15.25 -31.50
C LEU A 876 23.59 13.99 -32.35
N PRO A 877 23.91 14.12 -33.66
CA PRO A 877 24.27 12.98 -34.51
C PRO A 877 25.45 12.21 -33.95
N LYS A 878 25.34 10.88 -33.90
CA LYS A 878 26.38 10.00 -33.35
C LYS A 878 27.06 9.13 -34.41
N ASN A 879 26.28 8.32 -35.13
CA ASN A 879 26.76 7.42 -36.17
C ASN A 879 25.65 7.04 -37.15
N CYS A 880 26.01 6.34 -38.23
CA CYS A 880 25.06 5.74 -39.15
C CYS A 880 24.70 4.32 -38.70
N THR A 881 23.40 4.01 -38.62
CA THR A 881 22.88 2.69 -38.21
C THR A 881 21.99 2.10 -39.30
N ALA A 882 22.11 0.79 -39.52
CA ALA A 882 21.24 0.05 -40.43
C ALA A 882 19.81 -0.05 -39.89
N PHE A 883 18.81 -0.06 -40.78
CA PHE A 883 17.39 -0.01 -40.41
C PHE A 883 16.51 -1.14 -40.95
#